data_AF-A0A1Z4RCM4-F1
#
_entry.id   AF-A0A1Z4RCM4-F1
#
_cell.length_a   1.000
_cell.length_b   1.000
_cell.length_c   1.000
_cell.angle_alpha   90.00
_cell.angle_beta   90.00
_cell.angle_gamma   90.00
#
_symmetry.space_group_name_H-M   'P 1'
#
loop_
_entity.id
_entity.type
_entity.pdbx_description
1 polymer ?
#
loop_
_entity_poly.entity_id
_entity_poly.type
_entity_poly.pdbx_seq_one_letter_code
_entity_poly.pdbx_strand_id
1 'polypeptide(L)'
;MSKQKVGKRIVENGEQRVTLTPLEDAFAPFVMLQINLQGRSVGAYLLRKGVDNFLIQFGFECAGIHSTLRNEQIDPIFDAIESGLKDLPDGERLTIHLSSFTNDSLRQQQLKDLSDIAPNKELQYLLMGERCRTQQLTNQGVRKPKTLRLYCTYTVETSSTGTTDAIEKILSKLERLWKSFTGEINELQFVAIERLLHSSFTDGFQLWEQLLSNKMGLDIHPLTAETLWEYLWQRFNNTPPRLIPQLLTLDDNGLREEIYSDVSPASLLMESESSIPIADRRWVHLQEKYIGTLTFADKPGGWVDKERQLRYLWEVLSRERIYDTEIFCQLMRANETLVKTNMQRLTKQANTSAALAQDKNSVDVKSLLNIKKSVAAQEELYEGAVPIHTATVFLVYRNTREQLDEACRYLQSCFLRPAWVIRETEYPWRIWLQTLPIVWERLMTAPFNRRLVYLSGEVPGLMPLVRTKGGDNQGFELIAEEGGTPVLLDLYSQHKNLGLFATTRAGKSVLASGILTQALAHGMPVVAMDYPKPDGTSTFTDYTQFMGDDGAYFDIGKESSNLFELPNLRSLPSSLQQERFEDYKDFLANAILAMVSSNCRGESQDAVRSIIALALKAFFGDELIRDRYAEAYTNGFGSVEWQSMPTLHDFLGFCSHERLRLDSLTGDTKAALETIRLRLRFWLSSRVGQALAQPSTFRSDARLLIFALRNLSNDEDAAILSLSAYSASLRRALAAPASIFFIDESPILFEFDAVAALVGRLCTNGAKAGIRVILSAQDPDTIAKSPSGSKIFQNLTTRLIGRIQPTAVDSFTSILKYPQEIISRNATESFFPKKEGFYSQWLLDDNGIFTFSRYYPPFNLLAVVANNPHEQEQRTQALLKYSDQFVAITEFSKQLVGNE
;
A
#
# COMPACT_ATOMS: atom_id res chain seq x y z
N MET A 1 -0.65 -0.09 -42.87
CA MET A 1 -1.86 -0.42 -42.05
C MET A 1 -3.08 -0.77 -42.91
N SER A 2 -3.19 -2.00 -43.44
CA SER A 2 -4.47 -2.51 -43.99
C SER A 2 -4.57 -4.02 -43.85
N LYS A 3 -5.35 -4.50 -42.87
CA LYS A 3 -5.90 -5.86 -42.92
C LYS A 3 -7.28 -5.74 -43.57
N GLN A 4 -7.44 -6.27 -44.78
CA GLN A 4 -8.78 -6.45 -45.34
C GLN A 4 -9.53 -7.44 -44.44
N LYS A 5 -10.76 -7.09 -44.04
CA LYS A 5 -11.61 -8.01 -43.27
C LYS A 5 -11.75 -9.31 -44.05
N VAL A 6 -11.51 -10.43 -43.39
CA VAL A 6 -11.52 -11.77 -44.01
C VAL A 6 -12.95 -12.16 -44.42
N GLY A 7 -13.95 -11.63 -43.70
CA GLY A 7 -15.36 -11.81 -43.98
C GLY A 7 -15.91 -13.14 -43.49
N LYS A 8 -17.22 -13.34 -43.70
CA LYS A 8 -17.88 -14.62 -43.40
C LYS A 8 -17.31 -15.72 -44.30
N ARG A 9 -16.82 -16.81 -43.69
CA ARG A 9 -16.37 -18.00 -44.40
C ARG A 9 -17.20 -19.21 -43.99
N ILE A 10 -17.45 -20.09 -44.95
CA ILE A 10 -18.06 -21.39 -44.68
C ILE A 10 -16.92 -22.34 -44.29
N VAL A 11 -17.01 -22.93 -43.11
CA VAL A 11 -16.01 -23.83 -42.55
C VAL A 11 -16.69 -25.15 -42.21
N GLU A 12 -16.06 -26.29 -42.49
CA GLU A 12 -16.53 -27.60 -42.05
C GLU A 12 -15.98 -27.86 -40.64
N ASN A 13 -16.87 -27.95 -39.65
CA ASN A 13 -16.49 -28.21 -38.26
C ASN A 13 -16.36 -29.72 -37.94
N GLY A 14 -16.32 -30.57 -38.97
CA GLY A 14 -16.33 -32.04 -38.85
C GLY A 14 -17.71 -32.68 -38.92
N GLU A 15 -18.79 -31.95 -38.63
CA GLU A 15 -20.17 -32.46 -38.67
C GLU A 15 -21.08 -31.71 -39.67
N GLN A 16 -20.93 -30.39 -39.79
CA GLN A 16 -21.73 -29.54 -40.67
C GLN A 16 -20.91 -28.37 -41.23
N ARG A 17 -21.41 -27.82 -42.36
CA ARG A 17 -20.90 -26.56 -42.93
C ARG A 17 -21.51 -25.39 -42.17
N VAL A 18 -20.69 -24.69 -41.40
CA VAL A 18 -21.11 -23.54 -40.60
C VAL A 18 -20.48 -22.27 -41.17
N THR A 19 -21.27 -21.20 -41.24
CA THR A 19 -20.77 -19.88 -41.63
C THR A 19 -20.21 -19.17 -40.40
N LEU A 20 -18.90 -18.96 -40.36
CA LEU A 20 -18.19 -18.33 -39.26
C LEU A 20 -17.53 -17.03 -39.74
N THR A 21 -17.31 -16.09 -38.81
CA THR A 21 -16.53 -14.88 -39.07
C THR A 21 -15.30 -14.92 -38.17
N PRO A 22 -14.08 -14.67 -38.69
CA PRO A 22 -12.89 -14.61 -37.85
C PRO A 22 -13.02 -13.55 -36.76
N LEU A 23 -12.51 -13.86 -35.56
CA LEU A 23 -12.58 -12.94 -34.43
C LEU A 23 -11.80 -11.64 -34.71
N GLU A 24 -10.73 -11.73 -35.49
CA GLU A 24 -9.92 -10.57 -35.89
C GLU A 24 -10.73 -9.51 -36.61
N ASP A 25 -11.82 -9.87 -37.30
CA ASP A 25 -12.67 -8.91 -38.00
C ASP A 25 -13.52 -8.06 -37.04
N ALA A 26 -13.63 -8.48 -35.77
CA ALA A 26 -14.28 -7.73 -34.70
C ALA A 26 -13.36 -6.66 -34.07
N PHE A 27 -12.03 -6.84 -34.15
CA PHE A 27 -11.07 -5.83 -33.72
C PHE A 27 -10.90 -4.77 -34.80
N ALA A 28 -10.77 -3.51 -34.39
CA ALA A 28 -10.35 -2.48 -35.33
C ALA A 28 -8.85 -2.65 -35.63
N PRO A 29 -8.38 -2.42 -36.87
CA PRO A 29 -6.97 -2.30 -37.14
C PRO A 29 -6.35 -1.29 -36.17
N PHE A 30 -5.37 -1.74 -35.37
CA PHE A 30 -4.75 -0.93 -34.34
C PHE A 30 -3.23 -1.05 -34.34
N VAL A 31 -2.57 0.01 -33.89
CA VAL A 31 -1.12 0.06 -33.65
C VAL A 31 -0.88 0.73 -32.30
N MET A 32 0.18 0.29 -31.60
CA MET A 32 0.59 0.91 -30.34
C MET A 32 1.31 2.22 -30.63
N LEU A 33 0.95 3.27 -29.90
CA LEU A 33 1.53 4.60 -30.02
C LEU A 33 2.22 4.98 -28.72
N GLN A 34 3.44 5.52 -28.82
CA GLN A 34 4.20 6.13 -27.75
C GLN A 34 4.46 7.60 -28.13
N ILE A 35 4.06 8.54 -27.28
CA ILE A 35 4.28 9.98 -27.45
C ILE A 35 5.23 10.46 -26.37
N ASN A 36 6.38 10.99 -26.77
CA ASN A 36 7.43 11.53 -25.94
C ASN A 36 7.60 13.03 -26.24
N LEU A 37 6.67 13.85 -25.79
CA LEU A 37 6.66 15.29 -26.04
C LEU A 37 6.61 16.06 -24.71
N GLN A 38 7.29 17.22 -24.67
CA GLN A 38 7.28 18.11 -23.50
C GLN A 38 7.70 17.42 -22.18
N GLY A 39 8.65 16.47 -22.27
CA GLY A 39 9.13 15.70 -21.11
C GLY A 39 8.13 14.68 -20.56
N ARG A 40 7.04 14.39 -21.28
CA ARG A 40 6.02 13.41 -20.90
C ARG A 40 6.09 12.18 -21.80
N SER A 41 5.93 11.00 -21.22
CA SER A 41 5.88 9.71 -21.90
C SER A 41 4.46 9.15 -21.81
N VAL A 42 3.78 9.02 -22.95
CA VAL A 42 2.34 8.68 -23.03
C VAL A 42 2.11 7.57 -24.04
N GLY A 43 1.47 6.50 -23.61
CA GLY A 43 1.01 5.40 -24.44
C GLY A 43 -0.45 5.56 -24.89
N ALA A 44 -0.77 5.10 -26.09
CA ALA A 44 -2.14 5.03 -26.60
C ALA A 44 -2.34 3.89 -27.61
N TYR A 45 -3.61 3.53 -27.82
CA TYR A 45 -4.02 2.70 -28.95
C TYR A 45 -4.48 3.60 -30.11
N LEU A 46 -3.84 3.48 -31.29
CA LEU A 46 -4.29 4.15 -32.50
C LEU A 46 -5.15 3.19 -33.33
N LEU A 47 -6.45 3.47 -33.44
CA LEU A 47 -7.45 2.66 -34.11
C LEU A 47 -7.90 3.33 -35.41
N ARG A 48 -8.09 2.54 -36.47
CA ARG A 48 -8.57 3.04 -37.76
C ARG A 48 -9.88 2.39 -38.18
N LYS A 49 -10.84 3.19 -38.66
CA LYS A 49 -12.10 2.70 -39.25
C LYS A 49 -12.33 3.29 -40.64
N GLY A 50 -12.14 2.47 -41.67
CA GLY A 50 -12.20 2.93 -43.06
C GLY A 50 -10.94 3.70 -43.45
N VAL A 51 -11.06 4.67 -44.36
CA VAL A 51 -9.90 5.40 -44.89
C VAL A 51 -9.53 6.58 -43.99
N ASP A 52 -10.51 7.36 -43.52
CA ASP A 52 -10.27 8.68 -42.91
C ASP A 52 -10.62 8.82 -41.42
N ASN A 53 -11.20 7.79 -40.78
CA ASN A 53 -11.55 7.88 -39.37
C ASN A 53 -10.49 7.25 -38.48
N PHE A 54 -10.00 8.05 -37.52
CA PHE A 54 -9.03 7.65 -36.53
C PHE A 54 -9.59 7.86 -35.13
N LEU A 55 -9.25 6.93 -34.24
CA LEU A 55 -9.60 6.99 -32.82
C LEU A 55 -8.33 6.70 -32.03
N ILE A 56 -7.95 7.62 -31.18
CA ILE A 56 -6.82 7.45 -30.27
C ILE A 56 -7.38 7.23 -28.87
N GLN A 57 -6.98 6.13 -28.24
CA GLN A 57 -7.41 5.79 -26.89
C GLN A 57 -6.21 5.85 -25.94
N PHE A 58 -6.17 6.90 -25.13
CA PHE A 58 -5.18 7.11 -24.08
C PHE A 58 -5.56 6.30 -22.84
N GLY A 59 -4.56 5.81 -22.11
CA GLY A 59 -4.76 5.11 -20.85
C GLY A 59 -4.08 5.80 -19.68
N PHE A 60 -4.79 5.89 -18.57
CA PHE A 60 -4.30 6.39 -17.29
C PHE A 60 -4.49 5.34 -16.20
N GLU A 61 -3.50 5.21 -15.33
CA GLU A 61 -3.68 4.56 -14.04
C GLU A 61 -4.18 5.58 -13.02
N CYS A 62 -5.14 5.18 -12.19
CA CYS A 62 -5.74 6.06 -11.19
C CYS A 62 -5.64 5.42 -9.81
N ALA A 63 -5.15 6.18 -8.82
CA ALA A 63 -5.11 5.73 -7.43
C ALA A 63 -6.53 5.59 -6.84
N GLY A 64 -7.49 6.29 -7.42
CA GLY A 64 -8.88 6.32 -6.99
C GLY A 64 -9.12 7.13 -5.72
N ILE A 65 -10.37 7.17 -5.31
CA ILE A 65 -10.82 7.84 -4.10
C ILE A 65 -10.76 6.82 -2.96
N HIS A 66 -10.13 7.21 -1.85
CA HIS A 66 -9.97 6.28 -0.72
C HIS A 66 -11.32 5.87 -0.13
N SER A 67 -11.46 4.62 0.32
CA SER A 67 -12.72 4.07 0.85
C SER A 67 -13.19 4.72 2.15
N THR A 68 -12.28 5.32 2.91
CA THR A 68 -12.56 5.97 4.20
C THR A 68 -12.22 7.46 4.08
N LEU A 69 -13.21 8.26 3.71
CA LEU A 69 -13.10 9.72 3.62
C LEU A 69 -13.50 10.37 4.94
N ARG A 70 -12.95 11.55 5.23
CA ARG A 70 -13.48 12.40 6.30
C ARG A 70 -14.72 13.12 5.80
N ASN A 71 -15.71 13.39 6.67
CA ASN A 71 -16.96 14.05 6.29
C ASN A 71 -16.73 15.37 5.53
N GLU A 72 -15.73 16.15 5.95
CA GLU A 72 -15.32 17.41 5.33
C GLU A 72 -14.80 17.27 3.89
N GLN A 73 -14.33 16.08 3.50
CA GLN A 73 -13.75 15.82 2.17
C GLN A 73 -14.79 15.30 1.17
N ILE A 74 -15.93 14.80 1.63
CA ILE A 74 -16.92 14.12 0.78
C ILE A 74 -17.56 15.10 -0.20
N ASP A 75 -18.07 16.24 0.29
CA ASP A 75 -18.72 17.26 -0.54
C ASP A 75 -17.76 17.84 -1.60
N PRO A 76 -16.55 18.31 -1.25
CA PRO A 76 -15.62 18.85 -2.24
C PRO A 76 -15.24 17.84 -3.34
N ILE A 77 -15.02 16.57 -2.96
CA ILE A 77 -14.67 15.52 -3.93
C ILE A 77 -15.86 15.25 -4.86
N PHE A 78 -17.07 15.14 -4.31
CA PHE A 78 -18.27 14.91 -5.10
C PHE A 78 -18.52 16.05 -6.09
N ASP A 79 -18.45 17.29 -5.62
CA ASP A 79 -18.72 18.48 -6.43
C ASP A 79 -17.65 18.66 -7.52
N ALA A 80 -16.39 18.31 -7.24
CA ALA A 80 -15.32 18.29 -8.22
C ALA A 80 -15.58 17.28 -9.35
N ILE A 81 -16.00 16.05 -9.01
CA ILE A 81 -16.36 15.02 -10.00
C ILE A 81 -17.56 15.48 -10.82
N GLU A 82 -18.61 15.99 -10.18
CA GLU A 82 -19.80 16.49 -10.86
C GLU A 82 -19.47 17.63 -11.83
N SER A 83 -18.63 18.58 -11.40
CA SER A 83 -18.14 19.68 -12.23
C SER A 83 -17.35 19.17 -13.44
N GLY A 84 -16.42 18.23 -13.24
CA GLY A 84 -15.67 17.61 -14.34
C GLY A 84 -16.56 16.84 -15.32
N LEU A 85 -17.67 16.25 -14.85
CA LEU A 85 -18.65 15.57 -15.69
C LEU A 85 -19.44 16.53 -16.58
N LYS A 86 -19.70 17.77 -16.13
CA LYS A 86 -20.37 18.82 -16.92
C LYS A 86 -19.50 19.27 -18.10
N ASP A 87 -18.17 19.19 -17.94
CA ASP A 87 -17.17 19.61 -18.92
C ASP A 87 -16.63 18.47 -19.82
N LEU A 88 -17.32 17.31 -19.85
CA LEU A 88 -16.92 16.21 -20.73
C LEU A 88 -16.92 16.65 -22.21
N PRO A 89 -15.86 16.36 -22.98
CA PRO A 89 -15.79 16.72 -24.40
C PRO A 89 -16.90 16.07 -25.23
N ASP A 90 -17.47 16.84 -26.16
CA ASP A 90 -18.52 16.36 -27.04
C ASP A 90 -17.98 15.29 -28.01
N GLY A 91 -18.72 14.20 -28.16
CA GLY A 91 -18.34 13.10 -29.07
C GLY A 91 -17.35 12.09 -28.47
N GLU A 92 -16.64 12.43 -27.41
CA GLU A 92 -15.65 11.57 -26.76
C GLU A 92 -16.23 10.70 -25.63
N ARG A 93 -15.47 9.68 -25.22
CA ARG A 93 -15.85 8.75 -24.18
C ARG A 93 -14.78 8.61 -23.10
N LEU A 94 -15.22 8.55 -21.85
CA LEU A 94 -14.42 8.17 -20.69
C LEU A 94 -14.84 6.77 -20.26
N THR A 95 -13.91 5.82 -20.20
CA THR A 95 -14.16 4.45 -19.71
C THR A 95 -13.38 4.22 -18.43
N ILE A 96 -14.09 3.96 -17.34
CA ILE A 96 -13.54 3.66 -16.03
C ILE A 96 -13.58 2.16 -15.85
N HIS A 97 -12.42 1.56 -15.62
CA HIS A 97 -12.25 0.12 -15.45
C HIS A 97 -11.67 -0.17 -14.08
N LEU A 98 -12.47 -0.78 -13.20
CA LEU A 98 -12.05 -1.29 -11.90
C LEU A 98 -11.99 -2.81 -11.96
N SER A 99 -10.82 -3.39 -11.70
CA SER A 99 -10.64 -4.84 -11.62
C SER A 99 -10.36 -5.29 -10.19
N SER A 100 -10.81 -6.50 -9.85
CA SER A 100 -10.58 -7.13 -8.55
C SER A 100 -10.34 -8.63 -8.76
N PHE A 101 -9.08 -9.03 -8.87
CA PHE A 101 -8.68 -10.42 -9.10
C PHE A 101 -7.89 -10.98 -7.92
N THR A 102 -8.06 -12.27 -7.67
CA THR A 102 -7.23 -13.03 -6.75
C THR A 102 -5.91 -13.38 -7.43
N ASN A 103 -4.82 -12.74 -7.02
CA ASN A 103 -3.49 -12.97 -7.58
C ASN A 103 -2.40 -12.63 -6.57
N ASP A 104 -1.50 -13.58 -6.29
CA ASP A 104 -0.34 -13.41 -5.41
C ASP A 104 1.02 -13.50 -6.11
N SER A 105 1.06 -13.64 -7.43
CA SER A 105 2.30 -13.86 -8.21
C SER A 105 3.40 -12.86 -7.85
N LEU A 106 3.08 -11.56 -7.81
CA LEU A 106 4.04 -10.51 -7.45
C LEU A 106 4.54 -10.66 -6.00
N ARG A 107 3.64 -10.94 -5.05
CA ARG A 107 3.99 -11.08 -3.63
C ARG A 107 4.80 -12.34 -3.38
N GLN A 108 4.48 -13.44 -4.08
CA GLN A 108 5.27 -14.68 -4.03
C GLN A 108 6.69 -14.46 -4.51
N GLN A 109 6.88 -13.66 -5.56
CA GLN A 109 8.21 -13.30 -6.05
C GLN A 109 8.95 -12.43 -5.04
N GLN A 110 8.33 -11.37 -4.52
CA GLN A 110 8.93 -10.51 -3.48
C GLN A 110 9.39 -11.30 -2.25
N LEU A 111 8.54 -12.19 -1.74
CA LEU A 111 8.87 -13.02 -0.57
C LEU A 111 9.92 -14.09 -0.88
N LYS A 112 9.96 -14.58 -2.12
CA LYS A 112 11.02 -15.48 -2.57
C LYS A 112 12.36 -14.75 -2.62
N ASP A 113 12.41 -13.58 -3.26
CA ASP A 113 13.62 -12.77 -3.35
C ASP A 113 14.13 -12.38 -1.96
N LEU A 114 13.21 -12.02 -1.04
CA LEU A 114 13.55 -11.76 0.36
C LEU A 114 14.06 -12.99 1.10
N SER A 115 13.46 -14.16 0.86
CA SER A 115 13.93 -15.43 1.43
C SER A 115 15.33 -15.82 0.91
N ASP A 116 15.65 -15.50 -0.34
CA ASP A 116 16.96 -15.79 -0.93
C ASP A 116 18.07 -14.90 -0.34
N ILE A 117 17.73 -13.67 0.10
CA ILE A 117 18.64 -12.72 0.76
C ILE A 117 18.68 -12.94 2.28
N ALA A 118 17.70 -13.62 2.86
CA ALA A 118 17.58 -13.81 4.30
C ALA A 118 18.84 -14.51 4.88
N PRO A 119 19.33 -14.04 6.03
CA PRO A 119 20.67 -14.39 6.51
C PRO A 119 20.79 -15.77 7.15
N ASN A 120 19.67 -16.32 7.64
CA ASN A 120 19.64 -17.56 8.40
C ASN A 120 18.42 -18.42 8.00
N LYS A 121 18.44 -19.69 8.41
CA LYS A 121 17.40 -20.66 8.04
C LYS A 121 16.10 -20.41 8.79
N GLU A 122 16.19 -19.85 9.99
CA GLU A 122 15.08 -19.48 10.87
C GLU A 122 14.17 -18.44 10.21
N LEU A 123 14.76 -17.37 9.66
CA LEU A 123 14.04 -16.34 8.90
C LEU A 123 13.50 -16.89 7.58
N GLN A 124 14.29 -17.69 6.86
CA GLN A 124 13.82 -18.36 5.63
C GLN A 124 12.58 -19.22 5.92
N TYR A 125 12.58 -19.98 7.01
CA TYR A 125 11.45 -20.79 7.43
C TYR A 125 10.20 -19.95 7.76
N LEU A 126 10.36 -18.83 8.48
CA LEU A 126 9.24 -17.93 8.79
C LEU A 126 8.68 -17.26 7.51
N LEU A 127 9.54 -16.82 6.59
CA LEU A 127 9.15 -16.25 5.30
C LEU A 127 8.46 -17.27 4.38
N MET A 128 8.90 -18.53 4.38
CA MET A 128 8.21 -19.61 3.70
C MET A 128 6.80 -19.84 4.28
N GLY A 129 6.66 -19.72 5.60
CA GLY A 129 5.34 -19.71 6.27
C GLY A 129 4.45 -18.58 5.77
N GLU A 130 5.00 -17.36 5.62
CA GLU A 130 4.28 -16.21 5.06
C GLU A 130 3.84 -16.47 3.61
N ARG A 131 4.72 -17.01 2.76
CA ARG A 131 4.39 -17.38 1.37
C ARG A 131 3.23 -18.37 1.28
N CYS A 132 3.26 -19.41 2.11
CA CYS A 132 2.19 -20.41 2.17
C CYS A 132 0.86 -19.75 2.63
N ARG A 133 0.93 -18.87 3.63
CA ARG A 133 -0.25 -18.15 4.14
C ARG A 133 -0.84 -17.21 3.08
N THR A 134 -0.02 -16.44 2.37
CA THR A 134 -0.47 -15.57 1.26
C THR A 134 -1.15 -16.38 0.15
N GLN A 135 -0.59 -17.54 -0.21
CA GLN A 135 -1.19 -18.42 -1.21
C GLN A 135 -2.55 -18.96 -0.74
N GLN A 136 -2.65 -19.39 0.51
CA GLN A 136 -3.91 -19.85 1.11
C GLN A 136 -4.99 -18.75 1.07
N LEU A 137 -4.65 -17.52 1.46
CA LEU A 137 -5.58 -16.37 1.47
C LEU A 137 -6.03 -15.98 0.06
N THR A 138 -5.16 -16.16 -0.94
CA THR A 138 -5.49 -15.90 -2.34
C THR A 138 -6.44 -16.96 -2.87
N ASN A 139 -6.19 -18.24 -2.59
CA ASN A 139 -7.05 -19.36 -2.97
C ASN A 139 -8.44 -19.29 -2.29
N GLN A 140 -8.51 -18.77 -1.06
CA GLN A 140 -9.77 -18.53 -0.36
C GLN A 140 -10.54 -17.30 -0.88
N GLY A 141 -9.93 -16.52 -1.77
CA GLY A 141 -10.51 -15.27 -2.26
C GLY A 141 -10.60 -14.20 -1.18
N VAL A 142 -9.70 -14.17 -0.20
CA VAL A 142 -9.60 -13.09 0.79
C VAL A 142 -8.71 -11.98 0.26
N ARG A 143 -7.55 -12.34 -0.31
CA ARG A 143 -6.57 -11.39 -0.87
C ARG A 143 -6.90 -11.07 -2.33
N LYS A 144 -7.29 -9.82 -2.60
CA LYS A 144 -7.81 -9.36 -3.90
C LYS A 144 -7.19 -8.02 -4.30
N PRO A 145 -5.99 -8.00 -4.93
CA PRO A 145 -5.48 -6.82 -5.60
C PRO A 145 -6.52 -6.15 -6.50
N LYS A 146 -6.57 -4.82 -6.43
CA LYS A 146 -7.47 -4.02 -7.26
C LYS A 146 -6.69 -3.03 -8.10
N THR A 147 -7.13 -2.82 -9.33
CA THR A 147 -6.56 -1.78 -10.21
C THR A 147 -7.69 -0.93 -10.76
N LEU A 148 -7.44 0.37 -10.86
CA LEU A 148 -8.38 1.33 -11.43
C LEU A 148 -7.70 2.04 -12.59
N ARG A 149 -8.29 1.92 -13.76
CA ARG A 149 -7.76 2.44 -15.02
C ARG A 149 -8.80 3.30 -15.70
N LEU A 150 -8.36 4.38 -16.31
CA LEU A 150 -9.20 5.30 -17.07
C LEU A 150 -8.74 5.26 -18.52
N TYR A 151 -9.68 5.09 -19.45
CA TYR A 151 -9.41 5.20 -20.87
C TYR A 151 -10.19 6.36 -21.46
N CYS A 152 -9.49 7.27 -22.10
CA CYS A 152 -10.06 8.47 -22.72
C CYS A 152 -9.85 8.40 -24.22
N THR A 153 -10.80 8.92 -25.00
CA THR A 153 -10.68 8.95 -26.45
C THR A 153 -10.45 10.34 -27.01
N TYR A 154 -9.82 10.36 -28.19
CA TYR A 154 -9.81 11.46 -29.11
C TYR A 154 -10.17 10.92 -30.50
N THR A 155 -11.27 11.40 -31.06
CA THR A 155 -11.91 10.87 -32.26
C THR A 155 -11.86 11.91 -33.38
N VAL A 156 -11.37 11.50 -34.54
CA VAL A 156 -11.38 12.32 -35.76
C VAL A 156 -12.30 11.64 -36.78
N GLU A 157 -13.48 12.22 -37.00
CA GLU A 157 -14.46 11.79 -38.01
C GLU A 157 -14.69 12.90 -39.03
N THR A 158 -14.57 12.59 -40.33
CA THR A 158 -14.74 13.56 -41.44
C THR A 158 -16.20 13.88 -41.79
N SER A 159 -17.16 13.36 -41.03
CA SER A 159 -18.60 13.46 -41.33
C SER A 159 -19.44 14.18 -40.27
N SER A 160 -18.84 14.73 -39.21
CA SER A 160 -19.57 15.49 -38.20
C SER A 160 -19.62 16.97 -38.56
N THR A 161 -20.64 17.37 -39.32
CA THR A 161 -21.07 18.77 -39.48
C THR A 161 -21.34 19.37 -38.11
N GLY A 162 -20.35 20.04 -37.51
CA GLY A 162 -20.53 20.62 -36.18
C GLY A 162 -19.33 21.39 -35.63
N THR A 163 -18.16 20.76 -35.49
CA THR A 163 -17.06 21.38 -34.73
C THR A 163 -15.70 20.80 -35.10
N THR A 164 -15.00 21.44 -36.05
CA THR A 164 -13.56 21.80 -36.08
C THR A 164 -13.17 22.18 -37.52
N ASP A 165 -13.57 23.39 -37.89
CA ASP A 165 -13.49 23.99 -39.23
C ASP A 165 -12.05 24.17 -39.77
N ALA A 166 -11.01 23.85 -38.97
CA ALA A 166 -9.59 23.96 -39.34
C ALA A 166 -9.01 22.63 -39.85
N ILE A 167 -9.34 21.50 -39.22
CA ILE A 167 -8.80 20.17 -39.58
C ILE A 167 -9.50 19.64 -40.82
N GLU A 168 -10.82 19.81 -40.93
CA GLU A 168 -11.59 19.50 -42.15
C GLU A 168 -11.13 20.32 -43.36
N LYS A 169 -10.83 21.62 -43.19
CA LYS A 169 -10.28 22.48 -44.26
C LYS A 169 -8.88 22.07 -44.70
N ILE A 170 -8.11 21.41 -43.84
CA ILE A 170 -6.75 20.95 -44.14
C ILE A 170 -6.77 19.54 -44.74
N LEU A 171 -7.57 18.62 -44.20
CA LEU A 171 -7.79 17.29 -44.77
C LEU A 171 -8.41 17.41 -46.17
N SER A 172 -9.39 18.28 -46.38
CA SER A 172 -9.98 18.54 -47.71
C SER A 172 -9.02 19.25 -48.68
N LYS A 173 -8.08 20.07 -48.18
CA LYS A 173 -6.99 20.63 -49.01
C LYS A 173 -5.96 19.56 -49.39
N LEU A 174 -5.66 18.64 -48.49
CA LEU A 174 -4.81 17.48 -48.76
C LEU A 174 -5.48 16.53 -49.75
N GLU A 175 -6.79 16.30 -49.66
CA GLU A 175 -7.58 15.54 -50.63
C GLU A 175 -7.54 16.15 -52.04
N ARG A 176 -7.55 17.48 -52.14
CA ARG A 176 -7.39 18.20 -53.43
C ARG A 176 -5.99 18.06 -54.01
N LEU A 177 -4.95 18.03 -53.17
CA LEU A 177 -3.57 17.72 -53.56
C LEU A 177 -3.40 16.23 -53.93
N TRP A 178 -4.17 15.35 -53.29
CA TRP A 178 -4.15 13.90 -53.49
C TRP A 178 -4.56 13.47 -54.90
N LYS A 179 -5.43 14.25 -55.56
CA LYS A 179 -5.84 14.02 -56.96
C LYS A 179 -4.88 14.60 -57.99
N SER A 180 -3.91 15.44 -57.61
CA SER A 180 -3.03 16.12 -58.57
C SER A 180 -1.57 15.63 -58.59
N PHE A 181 -1.14 14.78 -57.65
CA PHE A 181 0.29 14.45 -57.50
C PHE A 181 0.49 12.96 -57.10
N THR A 182 0.22 12.05 -58.02
CA THR A 182 0.42 10.60 -57.86
C THR A 182 1.90 10.22 -58.03
N GLY A 183 2.76 10.62 -57.08
CA GLY A 183 4.19 10.28 -57.05
C GLY A 183 4.80 10.19 -55.65
N GLU A 184 4.32 10.96 -54.66
CA GLU A 184 4.86 11.04 -53.29
C GLU A 184 3.82 10.62 -52.23
N ILE A 185 3.20 9.45 -52.42
CA ILE A 185 2.00 9.04 -51.66
C ILE A 185 2.33 8.70 -50.19
N ASN A 186 3.55 8.25 -49.89
CA ASN A 186 3.91 7.80 -48.54
C ASN A 186 4.36 8.94 -47.60
N GLU A 187 5.08 9.94 -48.12
CA GLU A 187 5.61 11.06 -47.29
C GLU A 187 4.48 11.99 -46.82
N LEU A 188 3.50 12.29 -47.68
CA LEU A 188 2.38 13.16 -47.33
C LEU A 188 1.42 12.50 -46.30
N GLN A 189 1.26 11.18 -46.36
CA GLN A 189 0.50 10.44 -45.35
C GLN A 189 1.21 10.46 -43.99
N PHE A 190 2.53 10.35 -43.99
CA PHE A 190 3.34 10.41 -42.78
C PHE A 190 3.20 11.75 -42.06
N VAL A 191 3.32 12.87 -42.80
CA VAL A 191 3.14 14.22 -42.25
C VAL A 191 1.72 14.46 -41.75
N ALA A 192 0.70 13.89 -42.42
CA ALA A 192 -0.69 14.00 -41.97
C ALA A 192 -0.92 13.26 -40.64
N ILE A 193 -0.35 12.05 -40.50
CA ILE A 193 -0.41 11.28 -39.26
C ILE A 193 0.35 12.00 -38.15
N GLU A 194 1.57 12.48 -38.41
CA GLU A 194 2.37 13.23 -37.43
C GLU A 194 1.61 14.45 -36.89
N ARG A 195 0.98 15.25 -37.76
CA ARG A 195 0.14 16.38 -37.34
C ARG A 195 -1.09 15.95 -36.53
N LEU A 196 -1.73 14.86 -36.93
CA LEU A 196 -2.86 14.30 -36.19
C LEU A 196 -2.42 13.87 -34.78
N LEU A 197 -1.25 13.23 -34.66
CA LEU A 197 -0.70 12.80 -33.38
C LEU A 197 -0.31 13.99 -32.49
N HIS A 198 0.31 15.04 -33.05
CA HIS A 198 0.56 16.28 -32.32
C HIS A 198 -0.73 16.93 -31.80
N SER A 199 -1.76 17.06 -32.64
CA SER A 199 -3.07 17.61 -32.22
C SER A 199 -3.75 16.70 -31.20
N SER A 200 -3.64 15.38 -31.33
CA SER A 200 -4.18 14.45 -30.33
C SER A 200 -3.52 14.59 -28.97
N PHE A 201 -2.24 14.98 -28.93
CA PHE A 201 -1.53 15.24 -27.68
C PHE A 201 -1.96 16.57 -27.05
N THR A 202 -2.01 17.65 -27.82
CA THR A 202 -2.35 18.99 -27.31
C THR A 202 -3.85 19.15 -27.02
N ASP A 203 -4.70 18.70 -27.93
CA ASP A 203 -6.14 18.98 -27.89
C ASP A 203 -6.91 17.80 -27.27
N GLY A 204 -6.33 16.61 -27.26
CA GLY A 204 -6.89 15.40 -26.66
C GLY A 204 -6.30 15.10 -25.28
N PHE A 205 -5.05 14.64 -25.25
CA PHE A 205 -4.41 14.14 -24.02
C PHE A 205 -4.31 15.22 -22.92
N GLN A 206 -3.78 16.40 -23.22
CA GLN A 206 -3.63 17.48 -22.23
C GLN A 206 -4.97 17.95 -21.69
N LEU A 207 -5.99 18.03 -22.55
CA LEU A 207 -7.35 18.40 -22.14
C LEU A 207 -7.94 17.35 -21.19
N TRP A 208 -7.79 16.06 -21.51
CA TRP A 208 -8.24 14.97 -20.63
C TRP A 208 -7.48 14.93 -19.31
N GLU A 209 -6.17 15.12 -19.33
CA GLU A 209 -5.35 15.17 -18.12
C GLU A 209 -5.77 16.34 -17.22
N GLN A 210 -5.99 17.54 -17.80
CA GLN A 210 -6.50 18.70 -17.06
C GLN A 210 -7.90 18.44 -16.49
N LEU A 211 -8.78 17.79 -17.24
CA LEU A 211 -10.13 17.46 -16.78
C LEU A 211 -10.11 16.45 -15.63
N LEU A 212 -9.37 15.36 -15.77
CA LEU A 212 -9.30 14.29 -14.77
C LEU A 212 -8.55 14.73 -13.51
N SER A 213 -7.40 15.40 -13.66
CA SER A 213 -6.56 15.81 -12.53
C SER A 213 -7.04 17.10 -11.88
N ASN A 214 -7.17 18.19 -12.65
CA ASN A 214 -7.44 19.52 -12.07
C ASN A 214 -8.92 19.76 -11.78
N LYS A 215 -9.84 19.27 -12.63
CA LYS A 215 -11.29 19.49 -12.42
C LYS A 215 -11.90 18.42 -11.52
N MET A 216 -11.69 17.13 -11.85
CA MET A 216 -12.24 16.02 -11.05
C MET A 216 -11.42 15.71 -9.78
N GLY A 217 -10.19 16.24 -9.65
CA GLY A 217 -9.35 16.01 -8.47
C GLY A 217 -8.80 14.57 -8.38
N LEU A 218 -8.72 13.84 -9.48
CA LEU A 218 -8.23 12.46 -9.50
C LEU A 218 -6.71 12.41 -9.59
N ASP A 219 -6.12 11.50 -8.82
CA ASP A 219 -4.70 11.20 -8.87
C ASP A 219 -4.43 10.19 -9.99
N ILE A 220 -3.91 10.69 -11.12
CA ILE A 220 -3.75 9.95 -12.38
C ILE A 220 -2.31 9.98 -12.88
N HIS A 221 -1.89 8.87 -13.48
CA HIS A 221 -0.59 8.72 -14.12
C HIS A 221 -0.76 8.17 -15.54
N PRO A 222 -0.16 8.77 -16.58
CA PRO A 222 -0.25 8.24 -17.94
C PRO A 222 0.47 6.88 -18.04
N LEU A 223 -0.16 5.93 -18.73
CA LEU A 223 0.42 4.62 -19.00
C LEU A 223 1.34 4.69 -20.23
N THR A 224 2.40 3.89 -20.27
CA THR A 224 3.26 3.74 -21.45
C THR A 224 2.68 2.74 -22.44
N ALA A 225 3.19 2.73 -23.68
CA ALA A 225 2.79 1.76 -24.69
C ALA A 225 3.05 0.30 -24.25
N GLU A 226 4.16 0.06 -23.55
CA GLU A 226 4.51 -1.26 -22.99
C GLU A 226 3.50 -1.73 -21.95
N THR A 227 3.15 -0.87 -20.99
CA THR A 227 2.18 -1.21 -19.94
C THR A 227 0.78 -1.42 -20.51
N LEU A 228 0.38 -0.62 -21.50
CA LEU A 228 -0.88 -0.83 -22.21
C LEU A 228 -0.90 -2.18 -22.93
N TRP A 229 0.18 -2.52 -23.62
CA TRP A 229 0.31 -3.80 -24.31
C TRP A 229 0.27 -4.98 -23.33
N GLU A 230 0.98 -4.90 -22.20
CA GLU A 230 0.94 -5.92 -21.15
C GLU A 230 -0.50 -6.14 -20.66
N TYR A 231 -1.25 -5.07 -20.42
CA TYR A 231 -2.64 -5.19 -19.96
C TYR A 231 -3.56 -5.79 -21.00
N LEU A 232 -3.39 -5.43 -22.28
CA LEU A 232 -4.14 -6.05 -23.36
C LEU A 232 -3.76 -7.54 -23.51
N TRP A 233 -2.48 -7.86 -23.36
CA TRP A 233 -1.97 -9.23 -23.41
C TRP A 233 -2.57 -10.10 -22.30
N GLN A 234 -2.57 -9.61 -21.06
CA GLN A 234 -3.13 -10.29 -19.89
C GLN A 234 -4.64 -10.58 -20.01
N ARG A 235 -5.36 -9.90 -20.90
CA ARG A 235 -6.78 -10.18 -21.17
C ARG A 235 -6.99 -11.47 -21.96
N PHE A 236 -5.99 -11.89 -22.73
CA PHE A 236 -6.06 -13.09 -23.58
C PHE A 236 -5.10 -14.19 -23.11
N ASN A 237 -3.99 -13.84 -22.48
CA ASN A 237 -2.89 -14.75 -22.14
C ASN A 237 -2.51 -14.70 -20.66
N ASN A 238 -2.09 -15.84 -20.10
CA ASN A 238 -1.52 -15.94 -18.74
C ASN A 238 0.03 -15.96 -18.75
N THR A 239 0.63 -15.77 -19.92
CA THR A 239 2.08 -15.77 -20.14
C THR A 239 2.64 -14.34 -20.07
N PRO A 240 3.96 -14.16 -19.86
CA PRO A 240 4.57 -12.84 -19.98
C PRO A 240 4.34 -12.25 -21.38
N PRO A 241 4.14 -10.92 -21.48
CA PRO A 241 3.86 -10.27 -22.75
C PRO A 241 5.03 -10.41 -23.72
N ARG A 242 4.73 -10.73 -24.98
CA ARG A 242 5.70 -10.66 -26.07
C ARG A 242 6.02 -9.20 -26.40
N LEU A 243 7.15 -8.97 -27.09
CA LEU A 243 7.51 -7.64 -27.62
C LEU A 243 6.39 -7.08 -28.51
N ILE A 244 6.17 -5.77 -28.42
CA ILE A 244 5.19 -5.07 -29.24
C ILE A 244 5.57 -5.27 -30.72
N PRO A 245 4.67 -5.79 -31.57
CA PRO A 245 5.04 -6.12 -32.96
C PRO A 245 5.31 -4.87 -33.82
N GLN A 246 4.57 -3.78 -33.57
CA GLN A 246 4.71 -2.51 -34.27
C GLN A 246 4.44 -1.37 -33.29
N LEU A 247 5.40 -0.46 -33.16
CA LEU A 247 5.34 0.70 -32.28
C LEU A 247 5.55 1.99 -33.09
N LEU A 248 4.59 2.91 -33.03
CA LEU A 248 4.79 4.28 -33.51
C LEU A 248 5.28 5.12 -32.35
N THR A 249 6.42 5.79 -32.52
CA THR A 249 6.96 6.72 -31.51
C THR A 249 6.96 8.13 -32.09
N LEU A 250 6.34 9.07 -31.39
CA LEU A 250 6.42 10.50 -31.69
C LEU A 250 7.32 11.15 -30.64
N ASP A 251 8.46 11.70 -31.04
CA ASP A 251 9.36 12.45 -30.17
C ASP A 251 9.66 13.85 -30.75
N ASP A 252 10.51 14.63 -30.07
CA ASP A 252 10.90 15.97 -30.55
C ASP A 252 11.64 15.96 -31.90
N ASN A 253 12.15 14.81 -32.34
CA ASN A 253 12.79 14.62 -33.66
C ASN A 253 11.79 14.20 -34.75
N GLY A 254 10.51 14.01 -34.40
CA GLY A 254 9.42 13.67 -35.31
C GLY A 254 8.86 12.26 -35.08
N LEU A 255 7.97 11.86 -35.99
CA LEU A 255 7.39 10.51 -35.98
C LEU A 255 8.42 9.46 -36.45
N ARG A 256 8.49 8.32 -35.77
CA ARG A 256 9.27 7.14 -36.18
C ARG A 256 8.45 5.86 -35.99
N GLU A 257 8.69 4.88 -36.85
CA GLU A 257 8.02 3.59 -36.83
C GLU A 257 9.04 2.47 -36.57
N GLU A 258 8.81 1.69 -35.52
CA GLU A 258 9.62 0.54 -35.15
C GLU A 258 8.81 -0.74 -35.37
N ILE A 259 9.27 -1.59 -36.30
CA ILE A 259 8.61 -2.85 -36.65
C ILE A 259 9.49 -4.00 -36.18
N TYR A 260 8.97 -4.79 -35.24
CA TYR A 260 9.65 -5.94 -34.65
C TYR A 260 9.14 -7.27 -35.21
N SER A 261 7.94 -7.29 -35.81
CA SER A 261 7.32 -8.49 -36.40
C SER A 261 6.35 -8.13 -37.53
N ASP A 262 6.29 -8.99 -38.55
CA ASP A 262 5.32 -8.89 -39.65
C ASP A 262 3.90 -9.37 -39.25
N VAL A 263 3.75 -9.95 -38.05
CA VAL A 263 2.48 -10.46 -37.54
C VAL A 263 1.63 -9.33 -36.98
N SER A 264 0.37 -9.27 -37.40
CA SER A 264 -0.59 -8.30 -36.88
C SER A 264 -0.75 -8.40 -35.34
N PRO A 265 -0.78 -7.28 -34.60
CA PRO A 265 -0.96 -7.28 -33.15
C PRO A 265 -2.16 -8.09 -32.68
N ALA A 266 -3.29 -8.00 -33.40
CA ALA A 266 -4.52 -8.73 -33.10
C ALA A 266 -4.35 -10.26 -33.20
N SER A 267 -3.58 -10.73 -34.18
CA SER A 267 -3.31 -12.18 -34.35
C SER A 267 -2.30 -12.68 -33.31
N LEU A 268 -1.36 -11.82 -32.89
CA LEU A 268 -0.38 -12.16 -31.88
C LEU A 268 -1.01 -12.35 -30.48
N LEU A 269 -2.12 -11.67 -30.18
CA LEU A 269 -2.90 -11.88 -28.95
C LEU A 269 -3.46 -13.31 -28.84
N MET A 270 -3.72 -13.98 -29.96
CA MET A 270 -4.28 -15.33 -30.04
C MET A 270 -3.19 -16.39 -30.27
N GLU A 271 -2.15 -16.35 -29.43
CA GLU A 271 -0.96 -17.21 -29.58
C GLU A 271 -1.28 -18.71 -29.43
N SER A 272 -2.15 -19.06 -28.49
CA SER A 272 -2.46 -20.43 -28.13
C SER A 272 -3.96 -20.71 -28.18
N GLU A 273 -4.35 -21.98 -28.20
CA GLU A 273 -5.77 -22.38 -28.21
C GLU A 273 -6.53 -21.85 -26.99
N SER A 274 -5.88 -21.73 -25.82
CA SER A 274 -6.49 -21.19 -24.60
C SER A 274 -6.67 -19.67 -24.63
N SER A 275 -5.97 -18.98 -25.54
CA SER A 275 -6.04 -17.54 -25.78
C SER A 275 -7.19 -17.14 -26.71
N ILE A 276 -7.83 -18.11 -27.36
CA ILE A 276 -8.94 -17.86 -28.28
C ILE A 276 -10.25 -17.91 -27.50
N PRO A 277 -11.02 -16.80 -27.40
CA PRO A 277 -12.26 -16.79 -26.66
C PRO A 277 -13.32 -17.63 -27.36
N ILE A 278 -13.94 -18.55 -26.62
CA ILE A 278 -15.06 -19.35 -27.07
C ILE A 278 -16.35 -18.64 -26.65
N ALA A 279 -17.13 -18.20 -27.64
CA ALA A 279 -18.40 -17.53 -27.41
C ALA A 279 -19.54 -18.54 -27.25
N ASP A 280 -20.32 -18.39 -26.18
CA ASP A 280 -21.61 -19.04 -25.98
C ASP A 280 -22.71 -17.97 -25.82
N ARG A 281 -23.97 -18.38 -25.87
CA ARG A 281 -25.11 -17.49 -25.57
C ARG A 281 -25.10 -16.99 -24.13
N ARG A 282 -24.60 -17.78 -23.17
CA ARG A 282 -24.68 -17.45 -21.73
C ARG A 282 -23.37 -17.03 -21.08
N TRP A 283 -22.24 -17.21 -21.77
CA TRP A 283 -20.91 -16.95 -21.24
C TRP A 283 -19.87 -16.82 -22.37
N VAL A 284 -18.69 -16.32 -22.02
CA VAL A 284 -17.48 -16.40 -22.85
C VAL A 284 -16.47 -17.27 -22.11
N HIS A 285 -15.75 -18.15 -22.78
CA HIS A 285 -14.70 -18.96 -22.15
C HIS A 285 -13.33 -18.56 -22.70
N LEU A 286 -12.44 -18.14 -21.80
CA LEU A 286 -11.11 -17.63 -22.13
C LEU A 286 -10.17 -17.92 -20.95
N GLN A 287 -8.92 -18.30 -21.20
CA GLN A 287 -7.94 -18.61 -20.13
C GLN A 287 -8.46 -19.64 -19.12
N GLU A 288 -9.17 -20.68 -19.59
CA GLU A 288 -9.79 -21.72 -18.75
C GLU A 288 -10.85 -21.20 -17.76
N LYS A 289 -11.32 -19.95 -17.94
CA LYS A 289 -12.36 -19.33 -17.12
C LYS A 289 -13.61 -19.02 -17.95
N TYR A 290 -14.76 -19.28 -17.35
CA TYR A 290 -16.07 -18.85 -17.83
C TYR A 290 -16.36 -17.42 -17.35
N ILE A 291 -16.77 -16.57 -18.27
CA ILE A 291 -17.04 -15.16 -18.07
C ILE A 291 -18.54 -14.91 -18.22
N GLY A 292 -19.16 -14.39 -17.18
CA GLY A 292 -20.55 -13.93 -17.18
C GLY A 292 -20.61 -12.41 -17.26
N THR A 293 -21.54 -11.89 -18.06
CA THR A 293 -21.74 -10.45 -18.22
C THR A 293 -23.05 -10.02 -17.55
N LEU A 294 -23.01 -8.99 -16.71
CA LEU A 294 -24.20 -8.40 -16.10
C LEU A 294 -24.28 -6.89 -16.37
N THR A 295 -25.51 -6.37 -16.48
CA THR A 295 -25.78 -4.96 -16.81
C THR A 295 -26.97 -4.44 -16.01
N PHE A 296 -27.05 -3.14 -15.76
CA PHE A 296 -28.28 -2.54 -15.23
C PHE A 296 -29.40 -2.56 -16.27
N ALA A 297 -30.56 -3.05 -15.88
CA ALA A 297 -31.80 -2.96 -16.64
C ALA A 297 -32.61 -1.71 -16.24
N ASP A 298 -32.62 -1.38 -14.94
CA ASP A 298 -33.29 -0.22 -14.39
C ASP A 298 -32.34 0.65 -13.57
N LYS A 299 -32.63 1.95 -13.50
CA LYS A 299 -31.88 2.90 -12.68
C LYS A 299 -31.98 2.58 -11.18
N PRO A 300 -30.91 2.83 -10.39
CA PRO A 300 -31.01 2.82 -8.93
C PRO A 300 -31.99 3.88 -8.42
N GLY A 301 -32.52 3.64 -7.22
CA GLY A 301 -33.25 4.67 -6.49
C GLY A 301 -32.20 5.62 -5.93
N GLY A 302 -32.45 6.94 -6.00
CA GLY A 302 -31.50 7.95 -5.54
C GLY A 302 -30.97 7.66 -4.13
N TRP A 303 -29.80 8.21 -3.84
CA TRP A 303 -29.06 7.95 -2.61
C TRP A 303 -29.49 8.90 -1.49
N VAL A 304 -29.29 8.47 -0.24
CA VAL A 304 -29.60 9.29 0.94
C VAL A 304 -28.62 10.47 1.02
N ASP A 305 -27.32 10.16 0.86
CA ASP A 305 -26.21 11.10 1.00
C ASP A 305 -25.15 10.84 -0.09
N LYS A 306 -24.35 11.86 -0.40
CA LYS A 306 -23.25 11.80 -1.38
C LYS A 306 -22.20 10.74 -1.06
N GLU A 307 -21.97 10.43 0.22
CA GLU A 307 -21.05 9.36 0.62
C GLU A 307 -21.52 7.99 0.10
N ARG A 308 -22.78 7.64 0.39
CA ARG A 308 -23.39 6.37 -0.05
C ARG A 308 -23.48 6.30 -1.56
N GLN A 309 -23.64 7.45 -2.21
CA GLN A 309 -23.59 7.52 -3.66
C GLN A 309 -22.20 7.13 -4.18
N LEU A 310 -21.13 7.81 -3.75
CA LEU A 310 -19.76 7.48 -4.18
C LEU A 310 -19.39 6.02 -3.87
N ARG A 311 -19.83 5.50 -2.73
CA ARG A 311 -19.52 4.13 -2.28
C ARG A 311 -20.44 3.05 -2.87
N TYR A 312 -21.45 3.41 -3.67
CA TYR A 312 -22.49 2.47 -4.10
C TYR A 312 -21.96 1.19 -4.78
N LEU A 313 -21.06 1.33 -5.76
CA LEU A 313 -20.44 0.17 -6.41
C LEU A 313 -19.34 -0.48 -5.53
N TRP A 314 -18.69 0.30 -4.68
CA TRP A 314 -17.67 -0.18 -3.75
C TRP A 314 -18.27 -1.12 -2.69
N GLU A 315 -19.43 -0.81 -2.12
CA GLU A 315 -20.14 -1.64 -1.13
C GLU A 315 -20.49 -3.04 -1.67
N VAL A 316 -20.69 -3.15 -2.99
CA VAL A 316 -20.91 -4.45 -3.65
C VAL A 316 -19.58 -5.17 -3.80
N LEU A 317 -18.58 -4.52 -4.39
CA LEU A 317 -17.25 -5.11 -4.61
C LEU A 317 -16.49 -5.43 -3.32
N SER A 318 -16.78 -4.75 -2.22
CA SER A 318 -16.08 -4.92 -0.96
C SER A 318 -16.47 -6.22 -0.24
N ARG A 319 -17.54 -6.89 -0.67
CA ARG A 319 -18.03 -8.14 -0.09
C ARG A 319 -17.07 -9.30 -0.30
N GLU A 320 -16.90 -10.11 0.73
CA GLU A 320 -15.95 -11.24 0.73
C GLU A 320 -16.26 -12.27 -0.37
N ARG A 321 -17.54 -12.55 -0.65
CA ARG A 321 -17.96 -13.50 -1.71
C ARG A 321 -17.75 -13.00 -3.14
N ILE A 322 -17.47 -11.70 -3.34
CA ILE A 322 -17.24 -11.13 -4.68
C ILE A 322 -15.75 -11.06 -4.94
N TYR A 323 -15.27 -11.92 -5.82
CA TYR A 323 -13.87 -11.97 -6.29
C TYR A 323 -13.85 -12.33 -7.77
N ASP A 324 -12.70 -12.09 -8.42
CA ASP A 324 -12.49 -12.25 -9.86
C ASP A 324 -13.62 -11.57 -10.66
N THR A 325 -13.80 -10.28 -10.40
CA THR A 325 -14.85 -9.44 -11.00
C THR A 325 -14.24 -8.14 -11.50
N GLU A 326 -14.73 -7.67 -12.64
CA GLU A 326 -14.41 -6.36 -13.21
C GLU A 326 -15.67 -5.51 -13.38
N ILE A 327 -15.53 -4.20 -13.24
CA ILE A 327 -16.56 -3.22 -13.53
C ILE A 327 -16.05 -2.28 -14.61
N PHE A 328 -16.82 -2.15 -15.68
CA PHE A 328 -16.63 -1.15 -16.72
C PHE A 328 -17.75 -0.14 -16.65
N CYS A 329 -17.41 1.15 -16.52
CA CYS A 329 -18.35 2.25 -16.63
C CYS A 329 -17.91 3.17 -17.76
N GLN A 330 -18.68 3.24 -18.84
CA GLN A 330 -18.42 4.13 -19.96
C GLN A 330 -19.39 5.31 -19.93
N LEU A 331 -18.83 6.53 -19.96
CA LEU A 331 -19.52 7.80 -19.90
C LEU A 331 -19.33 8.57 -21.21
N MET A 332 -20.40 9.19 -21.68
CA MET A 332 -20.42 10.01 -22.89
C MET A 332 -21.49 11.08 -22.75
N ARG A 333 -21.20 12.32 -23.11
CA ARG A 333 -22.20 13.39 -23.08
C ARG A 333 -23.37 13.06 -24.01
N ALA A 334 -24.59 13.20 -23.52
CA ALA A 334 -25.80 13.03 -24.31
C ALA A 334 -26.22 14.37 -24.92
N ASN A 335 -26.91 14.34 -26.05
CA ASN A 335 -27.42 15.57 -26.66
C ASN A 335 -28.56 16.14 -25.81
N GLU A 336 -28.32 17.30 -25.19
CA GLU A 336 -29.25 18.00 -24.32
C GLU A 336 -30.60 18.29 -24.96
N THR A 337 -30.60 18.66 -26.24
CA THR A 337 -31.85 18.97 -26.97
C THR A 337 -32.74 17.74 -27.08
N LEU A 338 -32.18 16.60 -27.45
CA LEU A 338 -32.91 15.34 -27.57
C LEU A 338 -33.45 14.86 -26.22
N VAL A 339 -32.68 15.04 -25.15
CA VAL A 339 -33.12 14.67 -23.79
C VAL A 339 -34.25 15.58 -23.32
N LYS A 340 -34.14 16.90 -23.51
CA LYS A 340 -35.20 17.88 -23.20
C LYS A 340 -36.49 17.56 -23.95
N THR A 341 -36.42 17.28 -25.27
CA THR A 341 -37.59 16.90 -26.07
C THR A 341 -38.21 15.59 -25.60
N ASN A 342 -37.39 14.58 -25.27
CA ASN A 342 -37.89 13.31 -24.74
C ASN A 342 -38.58 13.46 -23.37
N MET A 343 -38.01 14.26 -22.47
CA MET A 343 -38.63 14.54 -21.17
C MET A 343 -39.95 15.28 -21.33
N GLN A 344 -40.03 16.30 -22.19
CA GLN A 344 -41.28 16.99 -22.50
C GLN A 344 -42.34 16.03 -23.07
N ARG A 345 -41.94 15.09 -23.93
CA ARG A 345 -42.84 14.07 -24.48
C ARG A 345 -43.34 13.12 -23.39
N LEU A 346 -42.47 12.66 -22.50
CA LEU A 346 -42.84 11.78 -21.38
C LEU A 346 -43.80 12.49 -20.41
N THR A 347 -43.56 13.76 -20.07
CA THR A 347 -44.47 14.55 -19.24
C THR A 347 -45.84 14.69 -19.90
N LYS A 348 -45.90 14.97 -21.21
CA LYS A 348 -47.17 15.02 -21.95
C LYS A 348 -47.91 13.69 -21.90
N GLN A 349 -47.23 12.57 -22.18
CA GLN A 349 -47.82 11.23 -22.13
C GLN A 349 -48.31 10.87 -20.72
N ALA A 350 -47.53 11.18 -19.68
CA ALA A 350 -47.88 10.91 -18.30
C ALA A 350 -49.07 11.77 -17.82
N ASN A 351 -49.16 13.03 -18.26
CA ASN A 351 -50.32 13.89 -18.00
C ASN A 351 -51.59 13.34 -18.68
N THR A 352 -51.48 12.87 -19.93
CA THR A 352 -52.61 12.25 -20.63
C THR A 352 -53.03 10.94 -19.97
N SER A 353 -52.10 10.09 -19.53
CA SER A 353 -52.43 8.86 -18.81
C SER A 353 -53.04 9.14 -17.43
N ALA A 354 -52.54 10.16 -16.71
CA ALA A 354 -53.11 10.58 -15.43
C ALA A 354 -54.54 11.12 -15.59
N ALA A 355 -54.80 11.94 -16.62
CA ALA A 355 -56.14 12.43 -16.95
C ALA A 355 -57.09 11.27 -17.31
N LEU A 356 -56.64 10.33 -18.16
CA LEU A 356 -57.42 9.13 -18.51
C LEU A 356 -57.68 8.19 -17.32
N ALA A 357 -56.77 8.14 -16.35
CA ALA A 357 -56.93 7.34 -15.13
C ALA A 357 -57.89 8.02 -14.15
N GLN A 358 -57.85 9.36 -14.06
CA GLN A 358 -58.79 10.17 -13.30
C GLN A 358 -60.22 10.07 -13.88
N ASP A 359 -60.36 10.07 -15.20
CA ASP A 359 -61.64 9.82 -15.89
C ASP A 359 -62.18 8.40 -15.64
N LYS A 360 -61.31 7.44 -15.28
CA LYS A 360 -61.67 6.04 -14.96
C LYS A 360 -61.77 5.74 -13.46
N ASN A 361 -61.74 6.76 -12.59
CA ASN A 361 -61.75 6.60 -11.12
C ASN A 361 -60.66 5.65 -10.58
N SER A 362 -59.51 5.57 -11.25
CA SER A 362 -58.33 4.81 -10.78
C SER A 362 -57.14 5.76 -10.65
N VAL A 363 -56.51 5.82 -9.47
CA VAL A 363 -55.33 6.65 -9.28
C VAL A 363 -54.09 5.86 -9.72
N ASP A 364 -53.50 6.22 -10.85
CA ASP A 364 -52.20 5.67 -11.26
C ASP A 364 -51.07 6.42 -10.52
N VAL A 365 -50.71 5.88 -9.36
CA VAL A 365 -49.61 6.40 -8.51
C VAL A 365 -48.28 6.43 -9.29
N LYS A 366 -48.09 5.52 -10.26
CA LYS A 366 -46.87 5.46 -11.08
C LYS A 366 -46.79 6.63 -12.05
N SER A 367 -47.90 7.02 -12.68
CA SER A 367 -47.92 8.20 -13.56
C SER A 367 -47.68 9.49 -12.78
N LEU A 368 -48.26 9.64 -11.57
CA LEU A 368 -48.01 10.79 -10.69
C LEU A 368 -46.55 10.88 -10.24
N LEU A 369 -45.94 9.75 -9.86
CA LEU A 369 -44.52 9.69 -9.52
C LEU A 369 -43.62 10.02 -10.72
N ASN A 370 -43.97 9.54 -11.91
CA ASN A 370 -43.23 9.86 -13.15
C ASN A 370 -43.31 11.35 -13.49
N ILE A 371 -44.45 12.00 -13.29
CA ILE A 371 -44.60 13.46 -13.46
C ILE A 371 -43.68 14.18 -12.48
N LYS A 372 -43.73 13.84 -11.18
CA LYS A 372 -42.88 14.46 -10.15
C LYS A 372 -41.38 14.30 -10.46
N LYS A 373 -40.95 13.10 -10.86
CA LYS A 373 -39.56 12.83 -11.26
C LYS A 373 -39.16 13.58 -12.53
N SER A 374 -40.05 13.69 -13.50
CA SER A 374 -39.77 14.40 -14.76
C SER A 374 -39.65 15.91 -14.53
N VAL A 375 -40.45 16.48 -13.61
CA VAL A 375 -40.34 17.89 -13.22
C VAL A 375 -39.03 18.14 -12.48
N ALA A 376 -38.68 17.33 -11.48
CA ALA A 376 -37.40 17.46 -10.77
C ALA A 376 -36.19 17.34 -11.71
N ALA A 377 -36.22 16.38 -12.65
CA ALA A 377 -35.17 16.25 -13.66
C ALA A 377 -35.12 17.44 -14.63
N GLN A 378 -36.24 18.12 -14.89
CA GLN A 378 -36.25 19.37 -15.67
C GLN A 378 -35.64 20.52 -14.87
N GLU A 379 -35.97 20.64 -13.58
CA GLU A 379 -35.38 21.63 -12.67
C GLU A 379 -33.85 21.51 -12.64
N GLU A 380 -33.32 20.30 -12.41
CA GLU A 380 -31.86 20.07 -12.41
C GLU A 380 -31.19 20.42 -13.76
N LEU A 381 -31.85 20.13 -14.89
CA LEU A 381 -31.36 20.53 -16.22
C LEU A 381 -31.38 22.06 -16.42
N TYR A 382 -32.31 22.78 -15.78
CA TYR A 382 -32.33 24.24 -15.78
C TYR A 382 -31.26 24.83 -14.85
N GLU A 383 -30.92 24.14 -13.77
CA GLU A 383 -29.84 24.49 -12.83
C GLU A 383 -28.43 24.17 -13.36
N GLY A 384 -28.33 23.60 -14.57
CA GLY A 384 -27.07 23.36 -15.25
C GLY A 384 -26.53 21.92 -15.16
N ALA A 385 -27.37 20.94 -14.77
CA ALA A 385 -27.01 19.53 -14.89
C ALA A 385 -26.92 19.11 -16.38
N VAL A 386 -25.96 18.24 -16.69
CA VAL A 386 -25.75 17.73 -18.05
C VAL A 386 -26.20 16.27 -18.13
N PRO A 387 -26.96 15.86 -19.16
CA PRO A 387 -27.33 14.46 -19.35
C PRO A 387 -26.15 13.68 -19.94
N ILE A 388 -25.88 12.51 -19.35
CA ILE A 388 -24.76 11.64 -19.68
C ILE A 388 -25.30 10.24 -19.99
N HIS A 389 -24.88 9.68 -21.12
CA HIS A 389 -25.08 8.27 -21.42
C HIS A 389 -24.09 7.44 -20.61
N THR A 390 -24.62 6.60 -19.71
CA THR A 390 -23.83 5.72 -18.87
C THR A 390 -24.10 4.27 -19.23
N ALA A 391 -23.03 3.51 -19.44
CA ALA A 391 -23.06 2.07 -19.61
C ALA A 391 -22.22 1.42 -18.52
N THR A 392 -22.84 0.70 -17.59
CA THR A 392 -22.14 -0.03 -16.53
C THR A 392 -22.31 -1.53 -16.74
N VAL A 393 -21.19 -2.22 -16.88
CA VAL A 393 -21.10 -3.65 -17.16
C VAL A 393 -20.21 -4.32 -16.11
N PHE A 394 -20.68 -5.44 -15.58
CA PHE A 394 -19.93 -6.30 -14.67
C PHE A 394 -19.49 -7.56 -15.43
N LEU A 395 -18.21 -7.92 -15.33
CA LEU A 395 -17.69 -9.20 -15.82
C LEU A 395 -17.27 -10.05 -14.63
N VAL A 396 -17.81 -11.27 -14.54
CA VAL A 396 -17.53 -12.22 -13.45
C VAL A 396 -16.84 -13.45 -14.04
N TYR A 397 -15.69 -13.84 -13.47
CA TYR A 397 -14.85 -14.92 -13.98
C TYR A 397 -14.85 -16.11 -13.03
N ARG A 398 -15.14 -17.33 -13.49
CA ARG A 398 -15.10 -18.56 -12.67
C ARG A 398 -14.57 -19.75 -13.47
N ASN A 399 -14.00 -20.74 -12.78
CA ASN A 399 -13.44 -21.93 -13.44
C ASN A 399 -14.53 -22.90 -13.93
N THR A 400 -15.72 -22.87 -13.32
CA THR A 400 -16.84 -23.75 -13.70
C THR A 400 -18.12 -22.97 -13.96
N ARG A 401 -19.02 -23.55 -14.77
CA ARG A 401 -20.30 -22.93 -15.13
C ARG A 401 -21.25 -22.79 -13.94
N GLU A 402 -21.26 -23.77 -13.04
CA GLU A 402 -22.10 -23.76 -11.83
C GLU A 402 -21.69 -22.64 -10.87
N GLN A 403 -20.39 -22.50 -10.62
CA GLN A 403 -19.85 -21.40 -9.83
C GLN A 403 -20.13 -20.04 -10.48
N LEU A 404 -20.08 -19.96 -11.82
CA LEU A 404 -20.44 -18.73 -12.54
C LEU A 404 -21.90 -18.35 -12.32
N ASP A 405 -22.81 -19.31 -12.45
CA ASP A 405 -24.24 -19.11 -12.26
C ASP A 405 -24.56 -18.64 -10.84
N GLU A 406 -23.96 -19.26 -9.83
CA GLU A 406 -24.10 -18.87 -8.42
C GLU A 406 -23.54 -17.46 -8.17
N ALA A 407 -22.33 -17.17 -8.66
CA ALA A 407 -21.69 -15.87 -8.48
C ALA A 407 -22.49 -14.74 -9.15
N CYS A 408 -23.04 -14.98 -10.34
CA CYS A 408 -23.91 -14.03 -11.02
C CYS A 408 -25.20 -13.76 -10.24
N ARG A 409 -25.87 -14.80 -9.73
CA ARG A 409 -27.08 -14.64 -8.90
C ARG A 409 -26.78 -13.89 -7.60
N TYR A 410 -25.65 -14.18 -6.97
CA TYR A 410 -25.23 -13.49 -5.76
C TYR A 410 -25.00 -12.00 -6.04
N LEU A 411 -24.29 -11.65 -7.12
CA LEU A 411 -24.06 -10.26 -7.49
C LEU A 411 -25.37 -9.53 -7.81
N GLN A 412 -26.32 -10.18 -8.50
CA GLN A 412 -27.66 -9.62 -8.72
C GLN A 412 -28.40 -9.33 -7.40
N SER A 413 -28.31 -10.23 -6.43
CA SER A 413 -28.97 -10.07 -5.12
C SER A 413 -28.39 -8.93 -4.27
N CYS A 414 -27.20 -8.43 -4.60
CA CYS A 414 -26.57 -7.32 -3.89
C CYS A 414 -27.23 -5.97 -4.20
N PHE A 415 -27.97 -5.85 -5.30
CA PHE A 415 -28.64 -4.61 -5.69
C PHE A 415 -30.10 -4.62 -5.26
N LEU A 416 -30.45 -3.69 -4.36
CA LEU A 416 -31.83 -3.52 -3.89
C LEU A 416 -32.68 -2.74 -4.89
N ARG A 417 -33.98 -3.07 -4.94
CA ARG A 417 -34.96 -2.34 -5.75
C ARG A 417 -34.99 -0.85 -5.38
N PRO A 418 -35.09 0.06 -6.36
CA PRO A 418 -35.52 -0.17 -7.74
C PRO A 418 -34.39 -0.56 -8.72
N ALA A 419 -33.11 -0.58 -8.30
CA ALA A 419 -32.03 -1.05 -9.17
C ALA A 419 -32.29 -2.50 -9.58
N TRP A 420 -32.18 -2.80 -10.88
CA TRP A 420 -32.24 -4.17 -11.39
C TRP A 420 -30.96 -4.45 -12.18
N VAL A 421 -30.10 -5.35 -11.69
CA VAL A 421 -29.00 -5.92 -12.47
C VAL A 421 -29.40 -7.27 -13.07
N ILE A 422 -29.23 -7.43 -14.37
CA ILE A 422 -29.59 -8.65 -15.12
C ILE A 422 -28.34 -9.24 -15.76
N ARG A 423 -28.25 -10.57 -15.79
CA ARG A 423 -27.22 -11.30 -16.53
C ARG A 423 -27.62 -11.36 -18.00
N GLU A 424 -26.70 -11.01 -18.87
CA GLU A 424 -26.87 -11.13 -20.32
C GLU A 424 -26.85 -12.62 -20.73
N THR A 425 -27.85 -13.04 -21.51
CA THR A 425 -28.03 -14.44 -21.94
C THR A 425 -28.15 -14.63 -23.44
N GLU A 426 -28.09 -13.55 -24.23
CA GLU A 426 -28.20 -13.63 -25.69
C GLU A 426 -26.88 -13.36 -26.40
N TYR A 427 -26.18 -12.28 -26.01
CA TYR A 427 -24.93 -11.86 -26.65
C TYR A 427 -23.85 -11.34 -25.67
N PRO A 428 -23.54 -12.08 -24.59
CA PRO A 428 -22.50 -11.67 -23.62
C PRO A 428 -21.13 -11.50 -24.29
N TRP A 429 -20.81 -12.33 -25.30
CA TRP A 429 -19.58 -12.22 -26.08
C TRP A 429 -19.39 -10.86 -26.77
N ARG A 430 -20.47 -10.23 -27.24
CA ARG A 430 -20.38 -8.92 -27.90
C ARG A 430 -20.19 -7.80 -26.90
N ILE A 431 -20.87 -7.87 -25.75
CA ILE A 431 -20.66 -6.90 -24.68
C ILE A 431 -19.23 -7.03 -24.13
N TRP A 432 -18.73 -8.26 -23.95
CA TRP A 432 -17.34 -8.52 -23.58
C TRP A 432 -16.36 -7.89 -24.58
N LEU A 433 -16.55 -8.09 -25.90
CA LEU A 433 -15.72 -7.43 -26.92
C LEU A 433 -15.74 -5.90 -26.79
N GLN A 434 -16.90 -5.30 -26.54
CA GLN A 434 -17.04 -3.85 -26.36
C GLN A 434 -16.32 -3.30 -25.12
N THR A 435 -15.88 -4.15 -24.18
CA THR A 435 -15.03 -3.73 -23.06
C THR A 435 -13.56 -3.55 -23.43
N LEU A 436 -13.13 -4.09 -24.59
CA LEU A 436 -11.75 -4.04 -25.02
C LEU A 436 -11.41 -2.67 -25.62
N PRO A 437 -10.23 -2.10 -25.29
CA PRO A 437 -9.82 -0.80 -25.82
C PRO A 437 -9.55 -0.82 -27.34
N ILE A 438 -9.36 -2.01 -27.92
CA ILE A 438 -9.10 -2.19 -29.36
C ILE A 438 -10.37 -2.30 -30.22
N VAL A 439 -11.54 -2.05 -29.63
CA VAL A 439 -12.84 -2.13 -30.30
C VAL A 439 -13.44 -0.74 -30.48
N TRP A 440 -13.83 -0.43 -31.74
CA TRP A 440 -14.44 0.85 -32.09
C TRP A 440 -15.87 1.01 -31.54
N GLU A 441 -16.62 -0.09 -31.43
CA GLU A 441 -17.99 -0.06 -30.89
C GLU A 441 -18.01 0.52 -29.47
N ARG A 442 -19.10 1.23 -29.13
CA ARG A 442 -19.33 1.78 -27.79
C ARG A 442 -20.05 0.75 -26.92
N LEU A 443 -19.81 0.79 -25.62
CA LEU A 443 -20.35 -0.19 -24.68
C LEU A 443 -21.88 -0.13 -24.65
N MET A 444 -22.53 -1.29 -24.82
CA MET A 444 -23.99 -1.48 -24.89
C MET A 444 -24.70 -0.66 -25.97
N THR A 445 -24.02 -0.32 -27.08
CA THR A 445 -24.66 0.38 -28.20
C THR A 445 -25.17 -0.55 -29.30
N ALA A 446 -24.52 -1.70 -29.48
CA ALA A 446 -24.89 -2.69 -30.47
C ALA A 446 -25.08 -4.08 -29.81
N PRO A 447 -26.06 -4.88 -30.23
CA PRO A 447 -26.97 -4.67 -31.37
C PRO A 447 -28.08 -3.62 -31.12
N PHE A 448 -28.41 -3.34 -29.86
CA PHE A 448 -29.39 -2.33 -29.47
C PHE A 448 -28.77 -1.36 -28.48
N ASN A 449 -29.12 -0.07 -28.58
CA ASN A 449 -28.67 0.94 -27.62
C ASN A 449 -29.42 0.77 -26.30
N ARG A 450 -28.77 0.14 -25.33
CA ARG A 450 -29.30 -0.12 -23.97
C ARG A 450 -28.72 0.82 -22.92
N ARG A 451 -27.96 1.83 -23.33
CA ARG A 451 -27.37 2.81 -22.41
C ARG A 451 -28.47 3.63 -21.76
N LEU A 452 -28.35 3.80 -20.44
CA LEU A 452 -29.27 4.62 -19.68
C LEU A 452 -28.73 6.07 -19.63
N VAL A 453 -29.64 7.04 -19.60
CA VAL A 453 -29.29 8.46 -19.49
C VAL A 453 -29.41 8.88 -18.04
N TYR A 454 -28.34 9.40 -17.47
CA TYR A 454 -28.26 9.92 -16.10
C TYR A 454 -27.93 11.40 -16.11
N LEU A 455 -28.28 12.12 -15.06
CA LEU A 455 -27.85 13.50 -14.87
C LEU A 455 -26.46 13.54 -14.22
N SER A 456 -25.72 14.63 -14.42
CA SER A 456 -24.35 14.79 -13.89
C SER A 456 -24.26 14.50 -12.39
N GLY A 457 -25.28 14.87 -11.61
CA GLY A 457 -25.35 14.58 -10.18
C GLY A 457 -25.64 13.10 -9.84
N GLU A 458 -26.24 12.30 -10.73
CA GLU A 458 -26.51 10.87 -10.50
C GLU A 458 -25.29 9.99 -10.86
N VAL A 459 -24.51 10.39 -11.88
CA VAL A 459 -23.42 9.59 -12.46
C VAL A 459 -22.34 9.16 -11.46
N PRO A 460 -21.89 9.99 -10.47
CA PRO A 460 -20.86 9.59 -9.52
C PRO A 460 -21.16 8.27 -8.81
N GLY A 461 -22.43 7.93 -8.59
CA GLY A 461 -22.81 6.67 -7.97
C GLY A 461 -22.62 5.42 -8.83
N LEU A 462 -22.40 5.59 -10.13
CA LEU A 462 -22.14 4.50 -11.09
C LEU A 462 -20.68 4.47 -11.56
N MET A 463 -19.87 5.42 -11.10
CA MET A 463 -18.44 5.46 -11.40
C MET A 463 -17.69 4.62 -10.36
N PRO A 464 -16.99 3.54 -10.74
CA PRO A 464 -16.24 2.71 -9.80
C PRO A 464 -14.90 3.37 -9.43
N LEU A 465 -14.93 4.59 -8.87
CA LEU A 465 -13.74 5.38 -8.51
C LEU A 465 -13.22 5.09 -7.10
N VAL A 466 -14.09 4.60 -6.21
CA VAL A 466 -13.73 4.32 -4.82
C VAL A 466 -12.98 3.00 -4.73
N ARG A 467 -11.80 3.03 -4.09
CA ARG A 467 -11.00 1.86 -3.73
C ARG A 467 -10.13 2.14 -2.52
N THR A 468 -9.72 1.09 -1.82
CA THR A 468 -8.64 1.22 -0.84
C THR A 468 -7.33 1.53 -1.57
N LYS A 469 -6.58 2.51 -1.06
CA LYS A 469 -5.25 2.86 -1.57
C LYS A 469 -4.26 1.79 -1.09
N GLY A 470 -3.33 1.38 -1.95
CA GLY A 470 -2.44 0.24 -1.71
C GLY A 470 -1.31 0.45 -0.69
N GLY A 471 -1.21 1.64 -0.09
CA GLY A 471 -0.04 2.02 0.72
C GLY A 471 1.20 2.19 -0.15
N ASP A 472 2.32 1.63 0.30
CA ASP A 472 3.60 1.60 -0.43
C ASP A 472 3.64 0.49 -1.50
N ASN A 473 4.69 0.44 -2.32
CA ASN A 473 4.85 -0.59 -3.37
C ASN A 473 5.41 -1.93 -2.84
N GLN A 474 6.05 -1.90 -1.66
CA GLN A 474 6.80 -3.01 -1.09
C GLN A 474 6.68 -2.97 0.45
N GLY A 475 7.08 -4.05 1.12
CA GLY A 475 7.16 -4.11 2.58
C GLY A 475 6.17 -5.07 3.22
N PHE A 476 5.72 -4.72 4.43
CA PHE A 476 4.88 -5.56 5.27
C PHE A 476 3.42 -5.53 4.80
N GLU A 477 2.81 -6.70 4.58
CA GLU A 477 1.47 -6.80 4.00
C GLU A 477 0.37 -6.85 5.07
N LEU A 478 -0.58 -5.93 4.95
CA LEU A 478 -1.89 -5.94 5.59
C LEU A 478 -2.96 -6.16 4.52
N ILE A 479 -4.13 -6.69 4.89
CA ILE A 479 -5.25 -6.85 3.95
C ILE A 479 -6.39 -5.95 4.40
N ALA A 480 -6.81 -5.01 3.55
CA ALA A 480 -7.93 -4.12 3.84
C ALA A 480 -9.18 -4.92 4.22
N GLU A 481 -9.85 -4.54 5.32
CA GLU A 481 -11.07 -5.17 5.78
C GLU A 481 -12.17 -5.08 4.71
N GLU A 482 -12.28 -3.91 4.08
CA GLU A 482 -13.18 -3.69 2.95
C GLU A 482 -12.47 -4.07 1.64
N GLY A 483 -13.08 -5.01 0.90
CA GLY A 483 -12.63 -5.39 -0.44
C GLY A 483 -11.39 -6.28 -0.50
N GLY A 484 -10.70 -6.55 0.61
CA GLY A 484 -9.58 -7.49 0.62
C GLY A 484 -8.37 -7.02 -0.17
N THR A 485 -8.23 -5.71 -0.39
CA THR A 485 -7.10 -5.11 -1.11
C THR A 485 -5.83 -5.23 -0.25
N PRO A 486 -4.72 -5.78 -0.74
CA PRO A 486 -3.47 -5.74 0.00
C PRO A 486 -2.99 -4.28 0.15
N VAL A 487 -2.55 -3.94 1.36
CA VAL A 487 -1.99 -2.64 1.74
C VAL A 487 -0.59 -2.93 2.26
N LEU A 488 0.42 -2.42 1.56
CA LEU A 488 1.82 -2.64 1.92
C LEU A 488 2.34 -1.46 2.72
N LEU A 489 3.10 -1.75 3.76
CA LEU A 489 3.75 -0.75 4.59
C LEU A 489 5.27 -0.93 4.52
N ASP A 490 5.94 0.05 3.92
CA ASP A 490 7.38 0.06 3.76
C ASP A 490 8.06 0.70 4.98
N LEU A 491 8.45 -0.16 5.91
CA LEU A 491 9.26 0.19 7.07
C LEU A 491 10.75 -0.10 6.86
N TYR A 492 11.14 -0.58 5.67
CA TYR A 492 12.45 -1.21 5.42
C TYR A 492 13.32 -0.38 4.49
N SER A 493 12.73 0.25 3.46
CA SER A 493 13.44 1.18 2.59
C SER A 493 13.24 2.64 3.02
N GLN A 494 12.02 3.01 3.42
CA GLN A 494 11.68 4.38 3.82
C GLN A 494 11.88 4.61 5.33
N HIS A 495 12.24 5.83 5.72
CA HIS A 495 12.27 6.20 7.14
C HIS A 495 10.86 6.54 7.63
N LYS A 496 10.25 5.61 8.37
CA LYS A 496 8.96 5.77 9.05
C LYS A 496 9.10 5.32 10.51
N ASN A 497 8.61 6.15 11.44
CA ASN A 497 8.45 5.73 12.84
C ASN A 497 7.01 5.22 13.04
N LEU A 498 6.87 4.13 13.79
CA LEU A 498 5.59 3.41 13.93
C LEU A 498 5.08 3.42 15.37
N GLY A 499 3.80 3.74 15.56
CA GLY A 499 3.09 3.55 16.83
C GLY A 499 2.10 2.38 16.76
N LEU A 500 2.22 1.39 17.64
CA LEU A 500 1.31 0.26 17.79
C LEU A 500 0.46 0.46 19.05
N PHE A 501 -0.85 0.68 18.88
CA PHE A 501 -1.77 0.93 19.99
C PHE A 501 -2.86 -0.14 20.04
N ALA A 502 -2.86 -1.01 21.05
CA ALA A 502 -3.93 -1.99 21.22
C ALA A 502 -3.99 -2.54 22.65
N THR A 503 -5.18 -2.94 23.09
CA THR A 503 -5.37 -3.63 24.38
C THR A 503 -4.62 -4.97 24.42
N THR A 504 -4.43 -5.50 25.63
CA THR A 504 -3.92 -6.85 25.80
C THR A 504 -4.77 -7.87 25.03
N ARG A 505 -4.11 -8.89 24.46
CA ARG A 505 -4.70 -9.94 23.62
C ARG A 505 -5.37 -9.47 22.31
N ALA A 506 -5.11 -8.24 21.85
CA ALA A 506 -5.56 -7.76 20.54
C ALA A 506 -4.67 -8.20 19.36
N GLY A 507 -3.60 -8.96 19.61
CA GLY A 507 -2.64 -9.40 18.58
C GLY A 507 -1.41 -8.49 18.40
N LYS A 508 -1.19 -7.52 19.30
CA LYS A 508 -0.06 -6.55 19.26
C LYS A 508 1.32 -7.21 19.11
N SER A 509 1.64 -8.16 19.97
CA SER A 509 2.95 -8.84 19.94
C SER A 509 3.14 -9.72 18.69
N VAL A 510 2.06 -10.30 18.16
CA VAL A 510 2.10 -11.12 16.93
C VAL A 510 2.34 -10.23 15.69
N LEU A 511 1.68 -9.07 15.61
CA LEU A 511 1.93 -8.07 14.57
C LEU A 511 3.37 -7.54 14.65
N ALA A 512 3.80 -7.12 15.84
CA ALA A 512 5.14 -6.60 16.07
C ALA A 512 6.21 -7.63 15.63
N SER A 513 6.06 -8.90 16.04
CA SER A 513 6.98 -9.96 15.65
C SER A 513 7.04 -10.18 14.13
N GLY A 514 5.91 -10.05 13.43
CA GLY A 514 5.87 -10.13 11.96
C GLY A 514 6.66 -8.99 11.29
N ILE A 515 6.48 -7.76 11.79
CA ILE A 515 7.23 -6.59 11.30
C ILE A 515 8.74 -6.76 11.54
N LEU A 516 9.12 -7.21 12.74
CA LEU A 516 10.52 -7.45 13.12
C LEU A 516 11.15 -8.60 12.31
N THR A 517 10.39 -9.66 12.01
CA THR A 517 10.85 -10.78 11.17
C THR A 517 11.26 -10.28 9.79
N GLN A 518 10.40 -9.49 9.13
CA GLN A 518 10.73 -8.92 7.82
C GLN A 518 11.88 -7.92 7.89
N ALA A 519 12.00 -7.12 8.96
CA ALA A 519 13.15 -6.23 9.16
C ALA A 519 14.47 -7.02 9.21
N LEU A 520 14.51 -8.10 10.00
CA LEU A 520 15.69 -8.94 10.16
C LEU A 520 16.03 -9.66 8.84
N ALA A 521 15.02 -10.06 8.06
CA ALA A 521 15.21 -10.62 6.73
C ALA A 521 15.82 -9.61 5.73
N HIS A 522 15.45 -8.33 5.82
CA HIS A 522 16.10 -7.24 5.10
C HIS A 522 17.51 -6.89 5.62
N GLY A 523 18.02 -7.64 6.60
CA GLY A 523 19.34 -7.41 7.20
C GLY A 523 19.39 -6.23 8.17
N MET A 524 18.24 -5.70 8.60
CA MET A 524 18.19 -4.62 9.57
C MET A 524 18.30 -5.16 11.00
N PRO A 525 19.31 -4.75 11.78
CA PRO A 525 19.39 -5.12 13.19
C PRO A 525 18.24 -4.49 13.99
N VAL A 526 17.70 -5.27 14.92
CA VAL A 526 16.61 -4.90 15.81
C VAL A 526 17.13 -4.87 17.24
N VAL A 527 16.94 -3.74 17.92
CA VAL A 527 17.11 -3.65 19.37
C VAL A 527 15.77 -3.37 20.02
N ALA A 528 15.37 -4.23 20.94
CA ALA A 528 14.09 -4.18 21.63
C ALA A 528 14.28 -3.91 23.12
N MET A 529 13.42 -3.08 23.71
CA MET A 529 13.22 -3.00 25.15
C MET A 529 11.93 -3.75 25.50
N ASP A 530 12.02 -4.67 26.44
CA ASP A 530 10.93 -5.53 26.89
C ASP A 530 10.79 -5.47 28.40
N TYR A 531 9.54 -5.47 28.87
CA TYR A 531 9.20 -5.51 30.29
C TYR A 531 8.56 -6.87 30.62
N PRO A 532 9.38 -7.89 30.97
CA PRO A 532 8.91 -9.26 31.17
C PRO A 532 8.05 -9.41 32.42
N LYS A 533 7.31 -10.52 32.50
CA LYS A 533 6.58 -10.92 33.73
C LYS A 533 7.56 -11.13 34.90
N PRO A 534 7.08 -11.17 36.16
CA PRO A 534 7.92 -11.46 37.33
C PRO A 534 8.73 -12.76 37.22
N ASP A 535 8.16 -13.79 36.57
CA ASP A 535 8.80 -15.08 36.31
C ASP A 535 9.88 -15.00 35.21
N GLY A 536 9.97 -13.85 34.53
CA GLY A 536 11.02 -13.53 33.58
C GLY A 536 10.76 -13.96 32.14
N THR A 537 9.68 -14.68 31.87
CA THR A 537 9.25 -15.08 30.54
C THR A 537 8.47 -13.96 29.85
N SER A 538 8.77 -13.69 28.58
CA SER A 538 7.96 -12.84 27.71
C SER A 538 7.76 -13.49 26.34
N THR A 539 6.85 -12.91 25.55
CA THR A 539 6.62 -13.29 24.15
C THR A 539 7.91 -13.25 23.33
N PHE A 540 8.77 -12.27 23.60
CA PHE A 540 9.99 -12.07 22.84
C PHE A 540 11.16 -12.94 23.33
N THR A 541 11.10 -13.49 24.53
CA THR A 541 12.06 -14.51 25.00
C THR A 541 12.05 -15.71 24.06
N ASP A 542 10.87 -16.26 23.79
CA ASP A 542 10.69 -17.46 22.97
C ASP A 542 11.08 -17.21 21.51
N TYR A 543 10.71 -16.05 20.99
CA TYR A 543 11.10 -15.61 19.65
C TYR A 543 12.62 -15.46 19.51
N THR A 544 13.30 -14.91 20.53
CA THR A 544 14.77 -14.76 20.52
C THR A 544 15.47 -16.11 20.60
N GLN A 545 14.96 -17.04 21.41
CA GLN A 545 15.50 -18.40 21.50
C GLN A 545 15.37 -19.14 20.17
N PHE A 546 14.25 -18.97 19.47
CA PHE A 546 14.06 -19.55 18.13
C PHE A 546 15.08 -19.03 17.11
N MET A 547 15.52 -17.77 17.23
CA MET A 547 16.52 -17.16 16.34
C MET A 547 17.96 -17.64 16.60
N GLY A 548 18.17 -18.46 17.64
CA GLY A 548 19.46 -19.08 17.95
C GLY A 548 20.58 -18.07 18.07
N ASP A 549 21.64 -18.28 17.29
CA ASP A 549 22.87 -17.47 17.29
C ASP A 549 22.67 -16.01 16.85
N ASP A 550 21.59 -15.70 16.13
CA ASP A 550 21.25 -14.34 15.70
C ASP A 550 20.36 -13.58 16.71
N GLY A 551 19.96 -14.24 17.81
CA GLY A 551 19.19 -13.65 18.90
C GLY A 551 19.99 -13.56 20.21
N ALA A 552 20.00 -12.39 20.84
CA ALA A 552 20.57 -12.20 22.18
C ALA A 552 19.52 -11.60 23.13
N TYR A 553 19.37 -12.22 24.30
CA TYR A 553 18.42 -11.80 25.33
C TYR A 553 19.16 -11.33 26.58
N PHE A 554 19.22 -10.02 26.77
CA PHE A 554 19.89 -9.40 27.91
C PHE A 554 18.97 -9.32 29.13
N ASP A 555 19.28 -10.12 30.15
CA ASP A 555 18.68 -10.04 31.48
C ASP A 555 19.67 -9.38 32.45
N ILE A 556 19.30 -8.18 32.94
CA ILE A 556 20.10 -7.39 33.90
C ILE A 556 20.49 -8.20 35.14
N GLY A 557 19.70 -9.20 35.50
CA GLY A 557 19.98 -10.03 36.66
C GLY A 557 21.10 -11.04 36.47
N LYS A 558 21.48 -11.36 35.24
CA LYS A 558 22.39 -12.46 34.89
C LYS A 558 23.53 -12.05 33.98
N GLU A 559 23.38 -10.96 33.22
CA GLU A 559 24.31 -10.57 32.17
C GLU A 559 24.86 -9.16 32.37
N SER A 560 26.01 -8.89 31.75
CA SER A 560 26.66 -7.58 31.71
C SER A 560 26.72 -7.02 30.29
N SER A 561 26.57 -5.69 30.17
CA SER A 561 26.62 -4.90 28.93
C SER A 561 27.62 -3.77 29.10
N ASN A 562 28.82 -3.90 28.53
CA ASN A 562 29.87 -2.90 28.69
C ASN A 562 29.50 -1.57 28.00
N LEU A 563 29.34 -0.49 28.78
CA LEU A 563 29.04 0.83 28.23
C LEU A 563 30.18 1.36 27.34
N PHE A 564 31.43 0.97 27.62
CA PHE A 564 32.65 1.38 26.92
C PHE A 564 33.00 0.47 25.74
N GLU A 565 32.17 -0.52 25.39
CA GLU A 565 32.41 -1.33 24.20
C GLU A 565 32.14 -0.51 22.93
N LEU A 566 33.12 -0.43 22.03
CA LEU A 566 33.04 0.38 20.81
C LEU A 566 32.00 -0.16 19.80
N PRO A 567 31.45 0.66 18.91
CA PRO A 567 30.75 0.16 17.72
C PRO A 567 31.76 -0.50 16.76
N ASN A 568 31.36 -1.61 16.12
CA ASN A 568 32.15 -2.20 15.05
C ASN A 568 31.93 -1.42 13.75
N LEU A 569 32.88 -0.55 13.40
CA LEU A 569 32.79 0.33 12.22
C LEU A 569 33.55 -0.20 10.99
N ARG A 570 34.09 -1.43 11.04
CA ARG A 570 34.98 -1.99 10.00
C ARG A 570 34.33 -2.07 8.61
N SER A 571 33.01 -2.17 8.54
CA SER A 571 32.23 -2.26 7.30
C SER A 571 32.04 -0.91 6.58
N LEU A 572 32.36 0.22 7.23
CA LEU A 572 32.10 1.56 6.72
C LEU A 572 33.33 2.21 6.06
N PRO A 573 33.15 3.18 5.15
CA PRO A 573 34.23 4.02 4.63
C PRO A 573 34.97 4.81 5.73
N SER A 574 36.27 5.05 5.56
CA SER A 574 37.13 5.68 6.59
C SER A 574 36.68 7.07 7.05
N SER A 575 36.06 7.87 6.18
CA SER A 575 35.48 9.17 6.54
C SER A 575 34.30 9.03 7.50
N LEU A 576 33.39 8.10 7.22
CA LEU A 576 32.23 7.79 8.07
C LEU A 576 32.65 7.13 9.39
N GLN A 577 33.72 6.33 9.40
CA GLN A 577 34.25 5.75 10.63
C GLN A 577 34.66 6.83 11.65
N GLN A 578 35.31 7.91 11.20
CA GLN A 578 35.71 9.01 12.09
C GLN A 578 34.50 9.78 12.62
N GLU A 579 33.55 10.11 11.76
CA GLU A 579 32.30 10.80 12.14
C GLU A 579 31.52 9.99 13.18
N ARG A 580 31.28 8.69 12.91
CA ARG A 580 30.55 7.79 13.81
C ARG A 580 31.27 7.57 15.15
N PHE A 581 32.60 7.62 15.15
CA PHE A 581 33.38 7.48 16.38
C PHE A 581 33.27 8.73 17.27
N GLU A 582 33.23 9.93 16.69
CA GLU A 582 32.95 11.17 17.44
C GLU A 582 31.51 11.17 17.99
N ASP A 583 30.51 10.74 17.21
CA ASP A 583 29.13 10.57 17.70
C ASP A 583 29.05 9.65 18.93
N TYR A 584 29.82 8.55 18.93
CA TYR A 584 29.88 7.63 20.06
C TYR A 584 30.55 8.25 21.29
N LYS A 585 31.61 9.05 21.12
CA LYS A 585 32.24 9.78 22.25
C LYS A 585 31.29 10.79 22.87
N ASP A 586 30.56 11.54 22.04
CA ASP A 586 29.56 12.50 22.50
C ASP A 586 28.43 11.80 23.26
N PHE A 587 27.99 10.64 22.78
CA PHE A 587 27.05 9.81 23.51
C PHE A 587 27.61 9.39 24.88
N LEU A 588 28.81 8.83 24.92
CA LEU A 588 29.40 8.30 26.14
C LEU A 588 29.68 9.42 27.17
N ALA A 589 30.07 10.62 26.72
CA ALA A 589 30.17 11.81 27.55
C ALA A 589 28.83 12.19 28.18
N ASN A 590 27.74 12.16 27.40
CA ASN A 590 26.39 12.44 27.89
C ASN A 590 25.89 11.35 28.85
N ALA A 591 26.22 10.08 28.61
CA ALA A 591 25.86 8.97 29.49
C ALA A 591 26.55 9.07 30.86
N ILE A 592 27.86 9.36 30.87
CA ILE A 592 28.61 9.58 32.12
C ILE A 592 28.10 10.83 32.84
N LEU A 593 27.80 11.91 32.10
CA LEU A 593 27.22 13.12 32.68
C LEU A 593 25.88 12.81 33.35
N ALA A 594 25.02 11.99 32.75
CA ALA A 594 23.76 11.57 33.34
C ALA A 594 23.97 10.75 34.64
N MET A 595 24.95 9.83 34.65
CA MET A 595 25.31 9.04 35.85
C MET A 595 25.82 9.91 37.02
N VAL A 596 26.39 11.08 36.72
CA VAL A 596 26.95 12.00 37.73
C VAL A 596 25.92 13.07 38.14
N SER A 597 25.08 13.55 37.21
CA SER A 597 24.27 14.77 37.37
C SER A 597 22.94 14.61 38.12
N SER A 598 22.53 13.39 38.48
CA SER A 598 21.20 13.07 39.04
C SER A 598 20.79 13.87 40.30
N ASN A 599 21.73 14.56 40.96
CA ASN A 599 21.41 15.39 42.13
C ASN A 599 22.32 16.63 42.32
N CYS A 600 23.00 17.12 41.27
CA CYS A 600 23.87 18.30 41.37
C CYS A 600 23.05 19.61 41.42
N ARG A 601 22.36 19.88 42.54
CA ARG A 601 21.85 21.23 42.84
C ARG A 601 23.00 22.09 43.35
N GLY A 602 23.73 22.75 42.45
CA GLY A 602 24.62 23.87 42.79
C GLY A 602 26.03 23.86 42.21
N GLU A 603 26.54 22.75 41.67
CA GLU A 603 27.83 22.71 40.96
C GLU A 603 27.64 23.05 39.47
N SER A 604 28.52 23.85 38.88
CA SER A 604 28.46 24.18 37.45
C SER A 604 28.55 22.90 36.60
N GLN A 605 27.42 22.42 36.08
CA GLN A 605 27.35 21.27 35.17
C GLN A 605 28.34 21.38 33.99
N ASP A 606 28.65 22.60 33.57
CA ASP A 606 29.65 22.89 32.54
C ASP A 606 31.09 22.50 32.94
N ALA A 607 31.44 22.63 34.22
CA ALA A 607 32.75 22.20 34.73
C ALA A 607 32.85 20.66 34.75
N VAL A 608 31.80 19.98 35.21
CA VAL A 608 31.71 18.51 35.19
C VAL A 608 31.80 17.98 33.76
N ARG A 609 31.07 18.58 32.83
CA ARG A 609 31.09 18.23 31.40
C ARG A 609 32.48 18.41 30.78
N SER A 610 33.17 19.50 31.10
CA SER A 610 34.52 19.79 30.60
C SER A 610 35.56 18.77 31.11
N ILE A 611 35.46 18.38 32.39
CA ILE A 611 36.33 17.36 32.99
C ILE A 611 36.10 15.99 32.34
N ILE A 612 34.83 15.60 32.12
CA ILE A 612 34.49 14.32 31.45
C ILE A 612 35.06 14.30 30.02
N ALA A 613 34.93 15.38 29.26
CA ALA A 613 35.46 15.47 27.90
C ALA A 613 37.01 15.31 27.86
N LEU A 614 37.72 15.95 28.80
CA LEU A 614 39.17 15.80 28.93
C LEU A 614 39.57 14.37 29.32
N ALA A 615 38.83 13.76 30.25
CA ALA A 615 39.07 12.38 30.69
C ALA A 615 38.87 11.37 29.53
N LEU A 616 37.83 11.56 28.72
CA LEU A 616 37.57 10.71 27.56
C LEU A 616 38.63 10.86 26.47
N LYS A 617 39.10 12.09 26.24
CA LYS A 617 40.21 12.35 25.32
C LYS A 617 41.50 11.65 25.78
N ALA A 618 41.79 11.68 27.08
CA ALA A 618 42.94 10.97 27.66
C ALA A 618 42.77 9.44 27.59
N PHE A 619 41.56 8.93 27.84
CA PHE A 619 41.25 7.50 27.81
C PHE A 619 41.43 6.89 26.41
N PHE A 620 40.82 7.49 25.38
CA PHE A 620 40.94 6.98 24.00
C PHE A 620 42.29 7.31 23.35
N GLY A 621 43.09 8.20 23.96
CA GLY A 621 44.44 8.53 23.51
C GLY A 621 45.54 7.59 24.04
N ASP A 622 45.23 6.74 25.03
CA ASP A 622 46.19 5.80 25.63
C ASP A 622 46.41 4.59 24.71
N GLU A 623 47.67 4.29 24.36
CA GLU A 623 48.03 3.18 23.47
C GLU A 623 47.61 1.81 24.04
N LEU A 624 47.72 1.61 25.36
CA LEU A 624 47.35 0.34 26.00
C LEU A 624 45.84 0.07 25.91
N ILE A 625 45.02 1.12 26.00
CA ILE A 625 43.56 1.00 25.86
C ILE A 625 43.20 0.66 24.41
N ARG A 626 43.87 1.29 23.44
CA ARG A 626 43.65 1.04 22.02
C ARG A 626 44.04 -0.38 21.61
N ASP A 627 45.16 -0.89 22.11
CA ASP A 627 45.63 -2.25 21.83
C ASP A 627 44.67 -3.30 22.38
N ARG A 628 44.18 -3.13 23.62
CA ARG A 628 43.16 -4.02 24.22
C ARG A 628 41.88 -4.08 23.39
N TYR A 629 41.40 -2.95 22.85
CA TYR A 629 40.25 -2.97 21.94
C TYR A 629 40.57 -3.72 20.64
N ALA A 630 41.75 -3.50 20.06
CA ALA A 630 42.15 -4.14 18.81
C ALA A 630 42.24 -5.67 18.94
N GLU A 631 42.83 -6.16 20.04
CA GLU A 631 42.92 -7.59 20.35
C GLU A 631 41.54 -8.23 20.56
N ALA A 632 40.68 -7.58 21.36
CA ALA A 632 39.32 -8.06 21.60
C ALA A 632 38.49 -8.19 20.31
N TYR A 633 38.57 -7.22 19.39
CA TYR A 633 37.88 -7.30 18.09
C TYR A 633 38.52 -8.26 17.09
N THR A 634 39.75 -8.68 17.31
CA THR A 634 40.44 -9.64 16.43
C THR A 634 40.14 -11.07 16.84
N ASN A 635 40.15 -11.35 18.15
CA ASN A 635 39.90 -12.68 18.70
C ASN A 635 38.41 -13.00 18.91
N GLY A 636 37.55 -11.98 18.94
CA GLY A 636 36.09 -12.13 18.93
C GLY A 636 35.47 -12.41 20.31
N PHE A 637 34.13 -12.46 20.33
CA PHE A 637 33.34 -12.66 21.53
C PHE A 637 33.65 -14.01 22.21
N GLY A 638 33.77 -14.00 23.55
CA GLY A 638 34.07 -15.19 24.36
C GLY A 638 35.55 -15.54 24.49
N SER A 639 36.44 -14.82 23.80
CA SER A 639 37.91 -14.96 23.96
C SER A 639 38.40 -14.40 25.30
N VAL A 640 39.63 -14.76 25.69
CA VAL A 640 40.28 -14.22 26.90
C VAL A 640 40.52 -12.72 26.74
N GLU A 641 40.88 -12.29 25.53
CA GLU A 641 41.11 -10.90 25.16
C GLU A 641 39.82 -10.09 25.23
N TRP A 642 38.67 -10.69 24.88
CA TRP A 642 37.35 -10.06 25.06
C TRP A 642 37.04 -9.76 26.53
N GLN A 643 37.37 -10.68 27.45
CA GLN A 643 37.22 -10.44 28.89
C GLN A 643 38.16 -9.34 29.40
N SER A 644 39.24 -9.06 28.67
CA SER A 644 40.16 -7.96 28.96
C SER A 644 39.75 -6.64 28.30
N MET A 645 38.57 -6.52 27.69
CA MET A 645 38.13 -5.27 27.05
C MET A 645 38.07 -4.11 28.06
N PRO A 646 38.45 -2.86 27.68
CA PRO A 646 38.35 -1.71 28.57
C PRO A 646 36.92 -1.42 29.04
N THR A 647 36.76 -1.07 30.32
CA THR A 647 35.47 -0.86 31.00
C THR A 647 35.41 0.45 31.78
N LEU A 648 34.27 0.72 32.42
CA LEU A 648 34.13 1.84 33.36
C LEU A 648 35.14 1.79 34.52
N HIS A 649 35.60 0.59 34.94
CA HIS A 649 36.65 0.46 35.95
C HIS A 649 37.98 1.09 35.48
N ASP A 650 38.35 0.86 34.22
CA ASP A 650 39.55 1.44 33.63
C ASP A 650 39.41 2.97 33.55
N PHE A 651 38.25 3.47 33.07
CA PHE A 651 37.98 4.90 32.96
C PHE A 651 38.08 5.65 34.30
N LEU A 652 37.64 5.03 35.41
CA LEU A 652 37.75 5.64 36.74
C LEU A 652 39.21 5.96 37.14
N GLY A 653 40.19 5.24 36.61
CA GLY A 653 41.62 5.53 36.78
C GLY A 653 42.08 6.81 36.08
N PHE A 654 41.44 7.17 34.96
CA PHE A 654 41.72 8.39 34.20
C PHE A 654 41.06 9.64 34.78
N CYS A 655 40.05 9.48 35.65
CA CYS A 655 39.51 10.56 36.48
C CYS A 655 40.45 10.90 37.66
N SER A 656 41.74 11.14 37.39
CA SER A 656 42.77 11.45 38.38
C SER A 656 43.58 12.69 37.98
N HIS A 657 44.03 13.44 38.98
CA HIS A 657 44.78 14.69 38.80
C HIS A 657 46.03 14.50 37.93
N GLU A 658 46.74 13.39 38.11
CA GLU A 658 47.99 13.08 37.43
C GLU A 658 47.81 12.80 35.93
N ARG A 659 46.69 12.17 35.54
CA ARG A 659 46.42 11.83 34.13
C ARG A 659 45.77 12.97 33.34
N LEU A 660 45.09 13.90 34.00
CA LEU A 660 44.40 15.02 33.35
C LEU A 660 45.28 16.27 33.12
N ARG A 661 46.49 16.32 33.68
CA ARG A 661 47.46 17.43 33.52
C ARG A 661 46.84 18.83 33.72
N LEU A 662 46.03 18.99 34.77
CA LEU A 662 45.42 20.28 35.12
C LEU A 662 46.44 21.14 35.86
N ASP A 663 47.11 22.05 35.15
CA ASP A 663 48.25 22.85 35.65
C ASP A 663 47.89 23.94 36.68
N SER A 664 46.62 24.18 36.98
CA SER A 664 46.19 25.08 38.07
C SER A 664 44.76 24.78 38.53
N LEU A 665 44.59 24.39 39.79
CA LEU A 665 43.29 24.07 40.40
C LEU A 665 42.62 25.35 40.92
N THR A 666 41.49 25.73 40.32
CA THR A 666 40.44 26.48 41.02
C THR A 666 39.70 25.52 41.98
N GLY A 667 39.24 25.99 43.15
CA GLY A 667 38.57 25.13 44.13
C GLY A 667 37.40 24.32 43.56
N ASP A 668 36.69 24.90 42.59
CA ASP A 668 35.52 24.30 41.95
C ASP A 668 35.85 23.10 41.05
N THR A 669 37.00 23.07 40.38
CA THR A 669 37.39 21.94 39.52
C THR A 669 37.80 20.71 40.34
N LYS A 670 38.37 20.92 41.52
CA LYS A 670 38.70 19.84 42.46
C LYS A 670 37.45 19.18 43.03
N ALA A 671 36.49 20.00 43.46
CA ALA A 671 35.21 19.54 43.97
C ALA A 671 34.45 18.71 42.91
N ALA A 672 34.35 19.22 41.68
CA ALA A 672 33.71 18.52 40.57
C ALA A 672 34.36 17.14 40.28
N LEU A 673 35.70 17.05 40.33
CA LEU A 673 36.42 15.78 40.10
C LEU A 673 36.18 14.76 41.22
N GLU A 674 36.14 15.20 42.48
CA GLU A 674 35.80 14.33 43.61
C GLU A 674 34.35 13.85 43.54
N THR A 675 33.41 14.74 43.15
CA THR A 675 32.00 14.38 42.91
C THR A 675 31.87 13.32 41.83
N ILE A 676 32.56 13.46 40.69
CA ILE A 676 32.59 12.44 39.61
C ILE A 676 33.09 11.10 40.15
N ARG A 677 34.23 11.07 40.85
CA ARG A 677 34.81 9.82 41.37
C ARG A 677 33.90 9.13 42.39
N LEU A 678 33.28 9.90 43.28
CA LEU A 678 32.38 9.37 44.30
C LEU A 678 31.15 8.73 43.65
N ARG A 679 30.55 9.40 42.65
CA ARG A 679 29.39 8.89 41.92
C ARG A 679 29.71 7.66 41.08
N LEU A 680 30.80 7.66 40.33
CA LEU A 680 31.18 6.48 39.55
C LEU A 680 31.49 5.29 40.46
N ARG A 681 32.14 5.49 41.62
CA ARG A 681 32.32 4.42 42.63
C ARG A 681 31.01 3.90 43.19
N PHE A 682 30.04 4.77 43.44
CA PHE A 682 28.70 4.34 43.86
C PHE A 682 28.06 3.41 42.82
N TRP A 683 28.11 3.78 41.53
CA TRP A 683 27.59 2.93 40.46
C TRP A 683 28.33 1.60 40.35
N LEU A 684 29.65 1.57 40.51
CA LEU A 684 30.41 0.30 40.54
C LEU A 684 30.03 -0.63 41.70
N SER A 685 29.42 -0.11 42.76
CA SER A 685 28.87 -0.92 43.87
C SER A 685 27.39 -1.28 43.71
N SER A 686 26.68 -0.61 42.80
CA SER A 686 25.27 -0.89 42.50
C SER A 686 25.13 -2.10 41.57
N ARG A 687 23.98 -2.80 41.64
CA ARG A 687 23.70 -3.94 40.74
C ARG A 687 23.72 -3.53 39.27
N VAL A 688 23.06 -2.44 38.91
CA VAL A 688 22.97 -1.93 37.53
C VAL A 688 24.35 -1.49 37.04
N GLY A 689 25.08 -0.72 37.83
CA GLY A 689 26.41 -0.25 37.43
C GLY A 689 27.46 -1.37 37.35
N GLN A 690 27.35 -2.43 38.15
CA GLN A 690 28.18 -3.63 37.98
C GLN A 690 27.92 -4.32 36.64
N ALA A 691 26.65 -4.46 36.25
CA ALA A 691 26.30 -5.02 34.95
C ALA A 691 26.84 -4.17 33.78
N LEU A 692 27.04 -2.86 33.97
CA LEU A 692 27.60 -1.98 32.94
C LEU A 692 29.12 -1.85 32.92
N ALA A 693 29.77 -2.19 34.03
CA ALA A 693 31.19 -1.99 34.24
C ALA A 693 32.03 -3.25 34.04
N GLN A 694 31.41 -4.33 33.57
CA GLN A 694 32.06 -5.58 33.19
C GLN A 694 32.03 -5.76 31.66
N PRO A 695 32.94 -6.58 31.10
CA PRO A 695 32.87 -6.97 29.70
C PRO A 695 31.50 -7.55 29.35
N SER A 696 31.03 -7.34 28.11
CA SER A 696 29.73 -7.83 27.68
C SER A 696 29.69 -9.36 27.67
N THR A 697 28.73 -9.97 28.36
CA THR A 697 28.59 -11.45 28.48
C THR A 697 27.60 -12.05 27.49
N PHE A 698 26.91 -11.22 26.71
CA PHE A 698 26.04 -11.64 25.62
C PHE A 698 26.64 -11.23 24.28
N ARG A 699 26.17 -11.90 23.23
CA ARG A 699 26.50 -11.58 21.85
C ARG A 699 25.94 -10.22 21.46
N SER A 700 26.74 -9.19 21.71
CA SER A 700 26.45 -7.81 21.34
C SER A 700 26.40 -7.59 19.83
N ASP A 701 26.75 -8.61 19.02
CA ASP A 701 26.72 -8.69 17.56
C ASP A 701 25.48 -9.40 16.97
N ALA A 702 24.63 -10.04 17.78
CA ALA A 702 23.39 -10.73 17.36
C ALA A 702 22.36 -9.79 16.68
N ARG A 703 21.80 -10.13 15.52
CA ARG A 703 20.91 -9.21 14.75
C ARG A 703 19.66 -8.78 15.52
N LEU A 704 19.13 -9.65 16.37
CA LEU A 704 18.03 -9.37 17.28
C LEU A 704 18.57 -9.28 18.71
N LEU A 705 18.37 -8.15 19.36
CA LEU A 705 18.83 -7.94 20.72
C LEU A 705 17.72 -7.41 21.62
N ILE A 706 17.45 -8.09 22.72
CA ILE A 706 16.31 -7.77 23.58
C ILE A 706 16.80 -7.44 24.99
N PHE A 707 16.50 -6.23 25.45
CA PHE A 707 16.77 -5.76 26.81
C PHE A 707 15.57 -6.03 27.70
N ALA A 708 15.71 -6.99 28.61
CA ALA A 708 14.69 -7.34 29.58
C ALA A 708 14.85 -6.52 30.87
N LEU A 709 13.92 -5.60 31.11
CA LEU A 709 13.95 -4.67 32.23
C LEU A 709 13.21 -5.27 33.44
N ARG A 710 13.88 -6.11 34.25
CA ARG A 710 13.29 -6.72 35.46
C ARG A 710 13.47 -5.84 36.70
N ASN A 711 12.41 -5.74 37.53
CA ASN A 711 12.45 -5.18 38.87
C ASN A 711 13.05 -3.76 38.96
N LEU A 712 12.65 -2.86 38.06
CA LEU A 712 13.00 -1.44 38.15
C LEU A 712 12.30 -0.82 39.37
N SER A 713 13.08 -0.37 40.36
CA SER A 713 12.55 0.26 41.58
C SER A 713 12.71 1.78 41.62
N ASN A 714 13.70 2.34 40.89
CA ASN A 714 14.08 3.76 40.94
C ASN A 714 14.31 4.35 39.54
N ASP A 715 14.03 5.65 39.38
CA ASP A 715 14.22 6.40 38.13
C ASP A 715 15.71 6.51 37.72
N GLU A 716 16.63 6.59 38.69
CA GLU A 716 18.09 6.62 38.40
C GLU A 716 18.58 5.29 37.76
N ASP A 717 18.07 4.15 38.24
CA ASP A 717 18.40 2.83 37.69
C ASP A 717 17.81 2.66 36.27
N ALA A 718 16.56 3.13 36.07
CA ALA A 718 15.88 3.10 34.78
C ALA A 718 16.59 3.99 33.73
N ALA A 719 17.07 5.16 34.13
CA ALA A 719 17.82 6.08 33.27
C ALA A 719 19.10 5.42 32.73
N ILE A 720 19.84 4.72 33.59
CA ILE A 720 21.11 4.10 33.25
C ILE A 720 20.92 2.85 32.38
N LEU A 721 19.89 2.05 32.67
CA LEU A 721 19.54 0.91 31.82
C LEU A 721 19.07 1.36 30.43
N SER A 722 18.31 2.44 30.37
CA SER A 722 17.89 3.02 29.10
C SER A 722 19.06 3.60 28.31
N LEU A 723 20.07 4.16 28.98
CA LEU A 723 21.34 4.54 28.37
C LEU A 723 22.12 3.34 27.85
N SER A 724 22.11 2.19 28.54
CA SER A 724 22.76 0.96 28.07
C SER A 724 22.08 0.39 26.83
N ALA A 725 20.75 0.29 26.84
CA ALA A 725 19.98 -0.16 25.69
C ALA A 725 20.09 0.81 24.51
N TYR A 726 20.11 2.12 24.78
CA TYR A 726 20.40 3.12 23.77
C TYR A 726 21.84 3.03 23.24
N SER A 727 22.82 2.77 24.10
CA SER A 727 24.22 2.52 23.68
C SER A 727 24.29 1.35 22.72
N ALA A 728 23.66 0.22 23.07
CA ALA A 728 23.61 -0.94 22.17
C ALA A 728 22.89 -0.62 20.86
N SER A 729 21.76 0.09 20.92
CA SER A 729 21.00 0.52 19.73
C SER A 729 21.81 1.46 18.84
N LEU A 730 22.48 2.43 19.43
CA LEU A 730 23.36 3.38 18.74
C LEU A 730 24.52 2.63 18.10
N ARG A 731 25.17 1.70 18.81
CA ARG A 731 26.25 0.89 18.23
C ARG A 731 25.79 0.09 17.02
N ARG A 732 24.54 -0.38 17.00
CA ARG A 732 23.94 -1.04 15.83
C ARG A 732 23.60 -0.09 14.71
N ALA A 733 23.01 1.04 15.02
CA ALA A 733 22.72 2.10 14.06
C ALA A 733 23.99 2.65 13.40
N LEU A 734 25.11 2.67 14.12
CA LEU A 734 26.40 3.09 13.58
C LEU A 734 27.08 1.98 12.78
N ALA A 735 26.75 0.70 12.99
CA ALA A 735 27.34 -0.43 12.26
C ALA A 735 26.57 -0.80 10.98
N ALA A 736 25.29 -0.44 10.88
CA ALA A 736 24.40 -0.75 9.76
C ALA A 736 23.78 0.53 9.17
N PRO A 737 23.42 0.58 7.87
CA PRO A 737 22.83 1.77 7.27
C PRO A 737 21.46 2.14 7.86
N ALA A 738 20.73 1.16 8.38
CA ALA A 738 19.45 1.36 9.07
C ALA A 738 19.26 0.33 10.19
N SER A 739 18.54 0.70 11.25
CA SER A 739 18.24 -0.17 12.39
C SER A 739 16.85 0.13 12.96
N ILE A 740 16.27 -0.84 13.68
CA ILE A 740 15.00 -0.67 14.39
C ILE A 740 15.23 -0.63 15.90
N PHE A 741 14.65 0.38 16.54
CA PHE A 741 14.54 0.46 17.99
C PHE A 741 13.08 0.24 18.40
N PHE A 742 12.79 -0.92 18.98
CA PHE A 742 11.45 -1.34 19.39
C PHE A 742 11.29 -1.21 20.91
N ILE A 743 10.15 -0.70 21.35
CA ILE A 743 9.83 -0.57 22.78
C ILE A 743 8.47 -1.22 23.02
N ASP A 744 8.45 -2.33 23.76
CA ASP A 744 7.20 -2.92 24.23
C ASP A 744 6.75 -2.30 25.56
N GLU A 745 5.43 -2.24 25.76
CA GLU A 745 4.78 -1.59 26.92
C GLU A 745 5.38 -0.21 27.27
N SER A 746 5.51 0.65 26.25
CA SER A 746 6.10 1.99 26.39
C SER A 746 5.47 2.86 27.48
N PRO A 747 4.16 2.74 27.85
CA PRO A 747 3.61 3.48 28.99
C PRO A 747 4.36 3.23 30.31
N ILE A 748 4.73 1.98 30.62
CA ILE A 748 5.44 1.63 31.87
C ILE A 748 6.81 2.30 31.89
N LEU A 749 7.50 2.27 30.75
CA LEU A 749 8.83 2.83 30.62
C LEU A 749 8.83 4.37 30.60
N PHE A 750 7.72 4.99 30.19
CA PHE A 750 7.61 6.45 30.09
C PHE A 750 7.15 7.11 31.40
N GLU A 751 6.86 6.33 32.44
CA GLU A 751 6.79 6.84 33.83
C GLU A 751 8.15 7.39 34.29
N PHE A 752 9.24 6.93 33.67
CA PHE A 752 10.60 7.39 33.91
C PHE A 752 10.97 8.51 32.93
N ASP A 753 11.07 9.74 33.44
CA ASP A 753 11.29 10.96 32.63
C ASP A 753 12.56 10.87 31.79
N ALA A 754 13.60 10.22 32.31
CA ALA A 754 14.87 10.02 31.61
C ALA A 754 14.71 9.18 30.33
N VAL A 755 13.86 8.16 30.38
CA VAL A 755 13.62 7.23 29.26
C VAL A 755 12.79 7.94 28.19
N ALA A 756 11.72 8.62 28.58
CA ALA A 756 10.88 9.40 27.67
C ALA A 756 11.69 10.50 26.95
N ALA A 757 12.58 11.20 27.66
CA ALA A 757 13.45 12.22 27.07
C ALA A 757 14.44 11.64 26.05
N LEU A 758 14.99 10.45 26.32
CA LEU A 758 15.89 9.76 25.40
C LEU A 758 15.16 9.33 24.13
N VAL A 759 13.99 8.69 24.27
CA VAL A 759 13.18 8.25 23.13
C VAL A 759 12.70 9.43 22.29
N GLY A 760 12.32 10.55 22.93
CA GLY A 760 11.97 11.79 22.22
C GLY A 760 13.11 12.37 21.37
N ARG A 761 14.37 12.25 21.85
CA ARG A 761 15.55 12.62 21.06
C ARG A 761 15.79 11.64 19.92
N LEU A 762 15.61 10.34 20.16
CA LEU A 762 15.71 9.30 19.14
C LEU A 762 14.70 9.51 17.99
N CYS A 763 13.43 9.79 18.30
CA CYS A 763 12.42 10.05 17.26
C CYS A 763 12.79 11.25 16.38
N THR A 764 13.43 12.28 16.95
CA THR A 764 13.81 13.51 16.23
C THR A 764 15.13 13.36 15.47
N ASN A 765 16.18 12.86 16.13
CA ASN A 765 17.55 12.84 15.61
C ASN A 765 17.92 11.49 14.97
N GLY A 766 17.23 10.42 15.34
CA GLY A 766 17.50 9.05 14.89
C GLY A 766 17.37 8.87 13.39
N ALA A 767 16.56 9.70 12.71
CA ALA A 767 16.47 9.71 11.25
C ALA A 767 17.82 9.93 10.56
N LYS A 768 18.67 10.81 11.11
CA LYS A 768 20.03 11.05 10.58
C LYS A 768 20.97 9.85 10.79
N ALA A 769 20.72 9.07 11.84
CA ALA A 769 21.47 7.87 12.19
C ALA A 769 20.86 6.59 11.60
N GLY A 770 19.79 6.68 10.78
CA GLY A 770 19.11 5.51 10.22
C GLY A 770 18.31 4.70 11.26
N ILE A 771 18.01 5.26 12.43
CA ILE A 771 17.23 4.61 13.49
C ILE A 771 15.74 4.85 13.25
N ARG A 772 14.98 3.75 13.16
CA ARG A 772 13.52 3.76 13.08
C ARG A 772 12.94 3.33 14.41
N VAL A 773 12.08 4.16 14.99
CA VAL A 773 11.49 3.88 16.32
C VAL A 773 10.12 3.24 16.16
N ILE A 774 9.89 2.11 16.84
CA ILE A 774 8.60 1.45 16.93
C ILE A 774 8.17 1.41 18.39
N LEU A 775 7.05 2.06 18.71
CA LEU A 775 6.49 2.12 20.06
C LEU A 775 5.26 1.23 20.16
N SER A 776 5.15 0.45 21.24
CA SER A 776 4.00 -0.41 21.52
C SER A 776 3.35 0.00 22.85
N ALA A 777 2.06 0.34 22.79
CA ALA A 777 1.28 0.82 23.93
C ALA A 777 -0.18 0.33 23.88
N GLN A 778 -0.91 0.50 24.99
CA GLN A 778 -2.35 0.22 25.04
C GLN A 778 -3.17 1.47 24.71
N ASP A 779 -2.76 2.61 25.26
CA ASP A 779 -3.35 3.93 25.06
C ASP A 779 -2.24 5.00 24.89
N PRO A 780 -2.58 6.17 24.33
CA PRO A 780 -1.64 7.27 24.17
C PRO A 780 -1.48 8.16 25.41
N ASP A 781 -2.27 7.99 26.48
CA ASP A 781 -2.36 8.96 27.58
C ASP A 781 -1.05 9.10 28.36
N THR A 782 -0.48 7.97 28.77
CA THR A 782 0.77 7.98 29.55
C THR A 782 1.92 8.55 28.74
N ILE A 783 1.95 8.27 27.43
CA ILE A 783 2.97 8.83 26.54
C ILE A 783 2.78 10.35 26.38
N ALA A 784 1.54 10.82 26.27
CA ALA A 784 1.25 12.25 26.12
C ALA A 784 1.63 13.08 27.35
N LYS A 785 1.50 12.50 28.55
CA LYS A 785 1.86 13.14 29.82
C LYS A 785 3.37 13.22 30.05
N SER A 786 4.15 12.41 29.34
CA SER A 786 5.61 12.39 29.48
C SER A 786 6.26 13.70 28.99
N PRO A 787 7.45 14.08 29.49
CA PRO A 787 8.11 15.35 29.15
C PRO A 787 8.37 15.57 27.65
N SER A 788 8.43 14.48 26.86
CA SER A 788 8.69 14.51 25.41
C SER A 788 7.54 13.95 24.57
N GLY A 789 6.35 13.75 25.15
CA GLY A 789 5.21 13.15 24.46
C GLY A 789 4.81 13.87 23.16
N SER A 790 4.79 15.20 23.18
CA SER A 790 4.47 16.01 21.99
C SER A 790 5.45 15.79 20.84
N LYS A 791 6.75 15.73 21.13
CA LYS A 791 7.81 15.46 20.15
C LYS A 791 7.72 14.05 19.60
N ILE A 792 7.35 13.08 20.42
CA ILE A 792 7.18 11.69 20.00
C ILE A 792 6.02 11.60 19.01
N PHE A 793 4.83 12.11 19.35
CA PHE A 793 3.66 12.01 18.48
C PHE A 793 3.77 12.78 17.16
N GLN A 794 4.46 13.93 17.15
CA GLN A 794 4.72 14.69 15.93
C GLN A 794 5.62 13.94 14.94
N ASN A 795 6.54 13.10 15.43
CA ASN A 795 7.46 12.32 14.60
C ASN A 795 6.95 10.89 14.30
N LEU A 796 5.82 10.48 14.87
CA LEU A 796 5.12 9.23 14.55
C LEU A 796 4.19 9.47 13.36
N THR A 797 4.72 9.29 12.15
CA THR A 797 4.00 9.47 10.88
C THR A 797 3.01 8.36 10.60
N THR A 798 3.31 7.14 11.06
CA THR A 798 2.51 5.95 10.80
C THR A 798 2.09 5.30 12.11
N ARG A 799 0.83 4.89 12.21
CA ARG A 799 0.26 4.28 13.42
C ARG A 799 -0.66 3.12 13.05
N LEU A 800 -0.61 2.05 13.84
CA LEU A 800 -1.51 0.91 13.75
C LEU A 800 -2.27 0.78 15.06
N ILE A 801 -3.60 0.86 14.98
CA ILE A 801 -4.48 0.87 16.15
C ILE A 801 -5.35 -0.37 16.10
N GLY A 802 -5.17 -1.27 17.05
CA GLY A 802 -5.99 -2.46 17.20
C GLY A 802 -7.27 -2.18 17.97
N ARG A 803 -7.72 -3.18 18.73
CA ARG A 803 -8.81 -3.04 19.69
C ARG A 803 -8.43 -2.06 20.81
N ILE A 804 -9.30 -1.11 21.13
CA ILE A 804 -9.12 -0.14 22.23
C ILE A 804 -10.25 -0.22 23.26
N GLN A 805 -10.03 0.14 24.52
CA GLN A 805 -11.15 0.22 25.46
C GLN A 805 -12.11 1.37 25.09
N PRO A 806 -13.43 1.25 25.31
CA PRO A 806 -14.37 2.34 25.05
C PRO A 806 -14.01 3.65 25.76
N THR A 807 -13.44 3.56 26.97
CA THR A 807 -12.95 4.71 27.76
C THR A 807 -11.75 5.40 27.13
N ALA A 808 -10.95 4.71 26.31
CA ALA A 808 -9.77 5.26 25.68
C ALA A 808 -10.11 6.09 24.42
N VAL A 809 -11.33 6.00 23.88
CA VAL A 809 -11.76 6.72 22.66
C VAL A 809 -11.53 8.23 22.78
N ASP A 810 -11.81 8.79 23.96
CA ASP A 810 -11.63 10.23 24.23
C ASP A 810 -10.15 10.62 24.20
N SER A 811 -9.25 9.74 24.64
CA SER A 811 -7.80 9.93 24.59
C SER A 811 -7.30 10.01 23.15
N PHE A 812 -7.76 9.10 22.27
CA PHE A 812 -7.41 9.14 20.85
C PHE A 812 -7.97 10.39 20.14
N THR A 813 -9.17 10.82 20.50
CA THR A 813 -9.82 12.01 19.93
C THR A 813 -9.12 13.31 20.40
N SER A 814 -8.78 13.40 21.68
CA SER A 814 -8.18 14.60 22.27
C SER A 814 -6.68 14.75 21.98
N ILE A 815 -5.91 13.66 22.02
CA ILE A 815 -4.46 13.67 21.86
C ILE A 815 -4.07 13.54 20.38
N LEU A 816 -4.55 12.48 19.71
CA LEU A 816 -4.18 12.18 18.33
C LEU A 816 -5.09 12.84 17.28
N LYS A 817 -6.15 13.53 17.73
CA LYS A 817 -7.08 14.30 16.88
C LYS A 817 -7.80 13.44 15.84
N TYR A 818 -8.10 12.19 16.18
CA TYR A 818 -8.87 11.32 15.30
C TYR A 818 -10.37 11.67 15.29
N PRO A 819 -11.05 11.54 14.14
CA PRO A 819 -12.50 11.62 14.08
C PRO A 819 -13.13 10.53 14.95
N GLN A 820 -14.05 10.92 15.84
CA GLN A 820 -14.72 10.01 16.77
C GLN A 820 -15.46 8.88 16.04
N GLU A 821 -16.04 9.17 14.88
CA GLU A 821 -16.77 8.23 14.03
C GLU A 821 -15.88 7.08 13.51
N ILE A 822 -14.59 7.34 13.27
CA ILE A 822 -13.64 6.33 12.80
C ILE A 822 -13.13 5.50 13.96
N ILE A 823 -12.61 6.14 15.00
CA ILE A 823 -11.91 5.46 16.11
C ILE A 823 -12.88 4.67 17.01
N SER A 824 -14.15 5.07 17.10
CA SER A 824 -15.16 4.36 17.88
C SER A 824 -15.40 2.93 17.38
N ARG A 825 -15.14 2.64 16.09
CA ARG A 825 -15.23 1.27 15.54
C ARG A 825 -14.23 0.32 16.22
N ASN A 826 -13.01 0.79 16.50
CA ASN A 826 -11.98 0.05 17.22
C ASN A 826 -12.37 -0.29 18.67
N ALA A 827 -13.34 0.45 19.22
CA ALA A 827 -13.90 0.25 20.55
C ALA A 827 -15.01 -0.84 20.60
N THR A 828 -15.43 -1.38 19.45
CA THR A 828 -16.50 -2.38 19.36
C THR A 828 -16.00 -3.82 19.48
N GLU A 829 -16.91 -4.75 19.78
CA GLU A 829 -16.60 -6.19 19.81
C GLU A 829 -16.23 -6.76 18.42
N SER A 830 -16.61 -6.07 17.35
CA SER A 830 -16.26 -6.49 15.99
C SER A 830 -14.74 -6.55 15.78
N PHE A 831 -14.00 -5.71 16.51
CA PHE A 831 -12.54 -5.54 16.44
C PHE A 831 -11.74 -6.56 17.26
N PHE A 832 -12.40 -7.50 17.96
CA PHE A 832 -11.67 -8.61 18.57
C PHE A 832 -11.01 -9.49 17.48
N PRO A 833 -9.81 -10.03 17.75
CA PRO A 833 -9.19 -11.02 16.88
C PRO A 833 -10.17 -12.17 16.59
N LYS A 834 -10.23 -12.61 15.34
CA LYS A 834 -11.17 -13.64 14.88
C LYS A 834 -10.45 -14.96 14.74
N LYS A 835 -10.86 -15.94 15.54
CA LYS A 835 -10.31 -17.30 15.52
C LYS A 835 -10.62 -18.02 14.21
N GLU A 836 -11.87 -17.95 13.74
CA GLU A 836 -12.34 -18.61 12.52
C GLU A 836 -11.48 -18.30 11.28
N GLY A 837 -10.94 -17.08 11.19
CA GLY A 837 -10.08 -16.66 10.08
C GLY A 837 -8.59 -16.53 10.43
N PHE A 838 -8.20 -16.75 11.68
CA PHE A 838 -6.86 -16.48 12.24
C PHE A 838 -6.32 -15.10 11.81
N TYR A 839 -7.02 -14.04 12.20
CA TYR A 839 -6.58 -12.66 11.94
C TYR A 839 -6.88 -11.70 13.09
N SER A 840 -6.11 -10.61 13.12
CA SER A 840 -6.31 -9.46 14.00
C SER A 840 -6.72 -8.23 13.19
N GLN A 841 -7.51 -7.33 13.77
CA GLN A 841 -8.00 -6.13 13.10
C GLN A 841 -7.22 -4.89 13.53
N TRP A 842 -6.92 -4.03 12.57
CA TRP A 842 -6.06 -2.86 12.72
C TRP A 842 -6.56 -1.70 11.87
N LEU A 843 -6.61 -0.51 12.46
CA LEU A 843 -6.73 0.75 11.76
C LEU A 843 -5.32 1.27 11.47
N LEU A 844 -4.93 1.32 10.20
CA LEU A 844 -3.71 1.95 9.74
C LEU A 844 -3.96 3.44 9.51
N ASP A 845 -3.22 4.29 10.22
CA ASP A 845 -3.07 5.71 9.93
C ASP A 845 -1.69 5.90 9.29
N ASP A 846 -1.65 6.19 8.00
CA ASP A 846 -0.42 6.57 7.30
C ASP A 846 -0.56 8.00 6.78
N ASN A 847 0.12 8.94 7.43
CA ASN A 847 0.05 10.38 7.13
C ASN A 847 -1.39 10.95 7.08
N GLY A 848 -2.29 10.46 7.95
CA GLY A 848 -3.67 10.94 8.04
C GLY A 848 -4.67 10.23 7.13
N ILE A 849 -4.24 9.23 6.36
CA ILE A 849 -5.09 8.31 5.59
C ILE A 849 -5.45 7.12 6.47
N PHE A 850 -6.73 6.94 6.75
CA PHE A 850 -7.25 5.92 7.66
C PHE A 850 -7.73 4.69 6.90
N THR A 851 -7.04 3.55 7.05
CA THR A 851 -7.42 2.30 6.39
C THR A 851 -7.71 1.21 7.42
N PHE A 852 -8.94 0.69 7.42
CA PHE A 852 -9.28 -0.52 8.17
C PHE A 852 -8.69 -1.74 7.48
N SER A 853 -7.88 -2.50 8.23
CA SER A 853 -7.08 -3.61 7.72
C SER A 853 -7.04 -4.79 8.70
N ARG A 854 -6.66 -5.93 8.18
CA ARG A 854 -6.54 -7.22 8.87
C ARG A 854 -5.11 -7.72 8.68
N TYR A 855 -4.52 -8.17 9.78
CA TYR A 855 -3.24 -8.88 9.72
C TYR A 855 -3.48 -10.38 9.90
N TYR A 856 -3.04 -11.14 8.90
CA TYR A 856 -3.12 -12.60 8.86
C TYR A 856 -1.72 -13.18 9.13
N PRO A 857 -1.38 -13.49 10.40
CA PRO A 857 -0.08 -14.05 10.71
C PRO A 857 0.09 -15.43 10.05
N PRO A 858 1.30 -15.79 9.61
CA PRO A 858 1.60 -17.17 9.27
C PRO A 858 1.58 -18.03 10.52
N PHE A 859 1.07 -19.26 10.41
CA PHE A 859 0.90 -20.16 11.56
C PHE A 859 2.21 -20.49 12.25
N ASN A 860 3.29 -20.58 11.49
CA ASN A 860 4.64 -20.82 11.99
C ASN A 860 5.10 -19.68 12.92
N LEU A 861 4.85 -18.42 12.54
CA LEU A 861 5.15 -17.27 13.39
C LEU A 861 4.25 -17.27 14.64
N LEU A 862 2.96 -17.55 14.47
CA LEU A 862 2.03 -17.62 15.60
C LEU A 862 2.49 -18.66 16.63
N ALA A 863 2.95 -19.83 16.18
CA ALA A 863 3.48 -20.89 17.03
C ALA A 863 4.77 -20.50 17.77
N VAL A 864 5.65 -19.71 17.15
CA VAL A 864 6.87 -19.21 17.82
C VAL A 864 6.52 -18.17 18.89
N VAL A 865 5.56 -17.29 18.62
CA VAL A 865 5.21 -16.11 19.43
C VAL A 865 4.14 -16.42 20.49
N ALA A 866 3.53 -17.61 20.44
CA ALA A 866 2.55 -18.08 21.42
C ALA A 866 3.10 -18.00 22.86
N ASN A 867 2.37 -17.33 23.76
CA ASN A 867 2.85 -16.96 25.11
C ASN A 867 1.91 -17.36 26.26
N ASN A 868 0.83 -18.08 25.95
CA ASN A 868 -0.05 -18.66 26.97
C ASN A 868 0.70 -19.81 27.67
N PRO A 869 0.66 -19.94 29.01
CA PRO A 869 1.40 -21.00 29.72
C PRO A 869 1.17 -22.40 29.15
N HIS A 870 -0.08 -22.75 28.81
CA HIS A 870 -0.38 -24.03 28.19
C HIS A 870 0.22 -24.20 26.79
N GLU A 871 0.24 -23.13 25.98
CA GLU A 871 0.88 -23.13 24.65
C GLU A 871 2.40 -23.28 24.77
N GLN A 872 3.01 -22.62 25.76
CA GLN A 872 4.45 -22.73 26.02
C GLN A 872 4.85 -24.14 26.47
N GLU A 873 4.07 -24.77 27.35
CA GLU A 873 4.29 -26.16 27.76
C GLU A 873 4.17 -27.11 26.56
N GLN A 874 3.14 -26.96 25.73
CA GLN A 874 2.95 -27.78 24.52
C GLN A 874 4.09 -27.59 23.51
N ARG A 875 4.54 -26.35 23.29
CA ARG A 875 5.69 -26.06 22.42
C ARG A 875 6.96 -26.72 22.96
N THR A 876 7.19 -26.64 24.26
CA THR A 876 8.35 -27.28 24.91
C THR A 876 8.30 -28.80 24.74
N GLN A 877 7.14 -29.42 24.91
CA GLN A 877 6.95 -30.85 24.65
C GLN A 877 7.21 -31.21 23.18
N ALA A 878 6.77 -30.38 22.24
CA ALA A 878 7.05 -30.58 20.82
C ALA A 878 8.55 -30.48 20.50
N LEU A 879 9.24 -29.49 21.06
CA LEU A 879 10.69 -29.30 20.91
C LEU A 879 11.51 -30.45 21.54
N LEU A 880 11.01 -31.07 22.61
CA LEU A 880 11.64 -32.26 23.21
C LEU A 880 11.39 -33.54 22.39
N LYS A 881 10.28 -33.60 21.66
CA LYS A 881 9.86 -34.78 20.89
C LYS A 881 10.60 -34.92 19.56
N TYR A 882 10.90 -33.81 18.89
CA TYR A 882 11.53 -33.81 17.57
C TYR A 882 12.95 -33.24 17.66
N SER A 883 13.90 -33.87 16.96
CA SER A 883 15.29 -33.40 16.93
C SER A 883 15.50 -32.16 16.07
N ASP A 884 14.63 -31.92 15.09
CA ASP A 884 14.64 -30.72 14.24
C ASP A 884 13.62 -29.70 14.76
N GLN A 885 14.11 -28.51 15.12
CA GLN A 885 13.29 -27.41 15.62
C GLN A 885 12.21 -26.96 14.63
N PHE A 886 12.47 -27.02 13.32
CA PHE A 886 11.52 -26.58 12.30
C PHE A 886 10.34 -27.54 12.20
N VAL A 887 10.61 -28.84 12.32
CA VAL A 887 9.57 -29.89 12.37
C VAL A 887 8.75 -29.75 13.65
N ALA A 888 9.41 -29.52 14.79
CA ALA A 888 8.74 -29.31 16.07
C ALA A 888 7.74 -28.14 16.02
N ILE A 889 8.17 -26.97 15.53
CA ILE A 889 7.32 -25.79 15.40
C ILE A 889 6.21 -26.01 14.37
N THR A 890 6.48 -26.70 13.26
CA THR A 890 5.44 -27.02 12.27
C THR A 890 4.34 -27.89 12.86
N GLU A 891 4.69 -28.96 13.58
CA GLU A 891 3.71 -29.84 14.21
C GLU A 891 2.94 -29.15 15.34
N PHE A 892 3.62 -28.32 16.14
CA PHE A 892 2.97 -27.50 17.15
C PHE A 892 1.99 -26.50 16.52
N SER A 893 2.36 -25.86 15.40
CA SER A 893 1.47 -24.94 14.68
C SER A 893 0.19 -25.61 14.19
N LYS A 894 0.27 -26.88 13.73
CA LYS A 894 -0.91 -27.67 13.34
C LYS A 894 -1.80 -27.99 14.53
N GLN A 895 -1.21 -28.31 15.68
CA GLN A 895 -1.97 -28.54 16.92
C GLN A 895 -2.65 -27.27 17.41
N LEU A 896 -1.97 -26.12 17.31
CA LEU A 896 -2.52 -24.82 17.70
C LEU A 896 -3.70 -24.43 16.80
N VAL A 897 -3.63 -24.73 15.50
CA VAL A 897 -4.74 -24.50 14.56
C VAL A 897 -5.87 -25.54 14.71
N GLY A 898 -5.56 -26.78 15.11
CA GLY A 898 -6.53 -27.88 15.21
C GLY A 898 -7.23 -28.02 16.57
N ASN A 899 -6.66 -27.46 17.63
CA ASN A 899 -7.25 -27.44 18.98
C ASN A 899 -8.07 -26.17 19.28
N GLU A 900 -8.01 -25.17 18.40
CA GLU A 900 -8.87 -23.97 18.41
C GLU A 900 -10.04 -24.11 17.44
#